data_AF-A0A842LLN9-F1
#
_entry.id   AF-A0A842LLN9-F1
#
_cell.length_a   1.000
_cell.length_b   1.000
_cell.length_c   1.000
_cell.angle_alpha   90.00
_cell.angle_beta   90.00
_cell.angle_gamma   90.00
#
_symmetry.space_group_name_H-M   'P 1'
#
loop_
_entity.id
_entity.type
_entity.pdbx_description
1 polymer ?
#
loop_
_entity_poly.entity_id
_entity_poly.type
_entity_poly.pdbx_seq_one_letter_code
_entity_poly.pdbx_strand_id
1 'polypeptide(L)'
;MKPFVSIAEPHEDIMRERIPLDVFAANLWSVHMGDAPAEYGDPEVFFRKTYMTRGLRNIMDIVGDRLEGKGGDPVIQLQTPFGGGKTHTLISLYHRAGEIGARTVVLAGDALDAGETTLWAEMERQLRGEVRELSGMTAPGMDKIKRLLEENQPVLILIDELLEYTVKASGVTVGESTLAGQLLAFMQELSQAASALERVALVVTLPSSSLEHYDEAAERMFHQLTKILGRTEKIFTPVEDDEIYSVIRTRLFRRIDESAAGEVIEAFIEKAESEGILPEGIDAAEYREVFRKSYPFQPEVIDVLYERWGSFPEFQRTRGVLRLLAMVVNQLRSSNIPVIRLSDFPLESGNLKREFLRFTGSNFESIIASDITSPDAGARIIDDKLKGYEPYRIGTRIATSIFLYSFSGGGTRNGATIRDIKMACLEPEIPMSIIDEALNSMIERLFYIHRQVDLYYFSGEANLNSIVLRKKENIKDEEVREEERRLLGEITGKKIFSVYIWPSSTSDVPDDMKLKLVIPGNAEECSSFLEYKGENPRVYRNTMIFLVEDDAHRHQLVDHIKTRLAWMAVESDRQLSLTDEQKREVKDKIKALTAEDREKIRNLYRIVLVPSSRSGLERLDLGMPTYGADIKVDYEIKSKL
;
A
#
# COMPACT_ATOMS: atom_id res chain seq x y z
N MET A 1 5.74 6.13 -27.76
CA MET A 1 4.29 5.93 -27.99
C MET A 1 3.53 7.23 -27.73
N LYS A 2 2.28 7.37 -28.18
CA LYS A 2 1.46 8.56 -27.89
C LYS A 2 1.05 8.60 -26.40
N PRO A 3 0.95 9.78 -25.77
CA PRO A 3 0.43 9.89 -24.41
C PRO A 3 -1.02 9.43 -24.30
N PHE A 4 -1.39 8.82 -23.18
CA PHE A 4 -2.72 8.22 -22.99
C PHE A 4 -3.84 9.26 -23.19
N VAL A 5 -3.66 10.51 -22.77
CA VAL A 5 -4.68 11.58 -22.90
C VAL A 5 -5.03 11.89 -24.35
N SER A 6 -4.09 11.66 -25.28
CA SER A 6 -4.32 11.84 -26.71
C SER A 6 -5.11 10.68 -27.36
N ILE A 7 -5.20 9.54 -26.67
CA ILE A 7 -5.89 8.33 -27.10
C ILE A 7 -7.24 8.19 -26.36
N ALA A 8 -7.22 8.43 -25.04
CA ALA A 8 -8.34 8.36 -24.12
C ALA A 8 -8.65 9.76 -23.57
N GLU A 9 -9.73 10.35 -24.04
CA GLU A 9 -10.20 11.68 -23.65
C GLU A 9 -10.98 11.60 -22.32
N PRO A 10 -10.47 12.15 -21.19
CA PRO A 10 -11.19 12.18 -19.92
C PRO A 10 -12.44 13.06 -20.01
N HIS A 11 -13.46 12.80 -19.19
CA HIS A 11 -14.58 13.74 -19.07
C HIS A 11 -14.13 15.10 -18.51
N GLU A 12 -14.82 16.18 -18.89
CA GLU A 12 -14.43 17.56 -18.52
C GLU A 12 -14.39 17.78 -16.99
N ASP A 13 -15.28 17.15 -16.24
CA ASP A 13 -15.34 17.19 -14.78
C ASP A 13 -14.11 16.56 -14.12
N ILE A 14 -13.50 15.55 -14.75
CA ILE A 14 -12.25 14.93 -14.30
C ILE A 14 -11.06 15.88 -14.51
N MET A 15 -11.15 16.77 -15.50
CA MET A 15 -10.07 17.69 -15.87
C MET A 15 -10.06 19.00 -15.04
N ARG A 16 -11.05 19.22 -14.19
CA ARG A 16 -11.14 20.42 -13.33
C ARG A 16 -10.08 20.41 -12.23
N GLU A 17 -9.69 21.58 -11.72
CA GLU A 17 -8.69 21.72 -10.65
C GLU A 17 -9.18 21.18 -9.30
N ARG A 18 -10.49 21.20 -9.06
CA ARG A 18 -11.13 20.57 -7.91
C ARG A 18 -12.15 19.58 -8.44
N ILE A 19 -11.95 18.31 -8.11
CA ILE A 19 -12.93 17.25 -8.28
C ILE A 19 -13.69 17.19 -6.95
N PRO A 20 -14.94 17.69 -6.88
CA PRO A 20 -15.74 17.57 -5.67
C PRO A 20 -15.93 16.08 -5.35
N LEU A 21 -15.68 15.68 -4.09
CA LEU A 21 -15.70 14.27 -3.68
C LEU A 21 -17.10 13.65 -3.82
N ASP A 22 -18.13 14.48 -3.84
CA ASP A 22 -19.55 14.21 -4.02
C ASP A 22 -19.96 13.90 -5.47
N VAL A 23 -19.14 14.21 -6.49
CA VAL A 23 -19.41 13.85 -7.90
C VAL A 23 -19.59 12.33 -8.08
N PHE A 24 -18.92 11.52 -7.27
CA PHE A 24 -19.08 10.07 -7.33
C PHE A 24 -20.10 9.51 -6.34
N ALA A 25 -20.79 10.37 -5.58
CA ALA A 25 -21.83 10.00 -4.65
C ALA A 25 -23.21 10.18 -5.30
N ALA A 26 -23.76 9.07 -5.79
CA ALA A 26 -25.15 9.02 -6.22
C ALA A 26 -26.07 9.24 -5.00
N ASN A 27 -27.06 10.14 -5.13
CA ASN A 27 -28.09 10.36 -4.13
C ASN A 27 -29.46 10.41 -4.83
N LEU A 28 -30.29 9.39 -4.62
CA LEU A 28 -31.60 9.29 -5.26
C LEU A 28 -32.57 10.38 -4.79
N TRP A 29 -32.49 10.77 -3.51
CA TRP A 29 -33.35 11.82 -2.95
C TRP A 29 -33.07 13.18 -3.58
N SER A 30 -31.80 13.54 -3.76
CA SER A 30 -31.41 14.76 -4.47
C SER A 30 -31.89 14.76 -5.93
N VAL A 31 -31.88 13.60 -6.60
CA VAL A 31 -32.43 13.47 -7.97
C VAL A 31 -33.93 13.72 -7.96
N HIS A 32 -34.66 13.12 -7.01
CA HIS A 32 -36.10 13.32 -6.85
C HIS A 32 -36.46 14.79 -6.54
N MET A 33 -35.66 15.49 -5.73
CA MET A 33 -35.88 16.89 -5.38
C MET A 33 -35.44 17.88 -6.47
N GLY A 34 -34.71 17.44 -7.49
CA GLY A 34 -34.18 18.30 -8.54
C GLY A 34 -32.91 19.07 -8.17
N ASP A 35 -32.26 18.69 -7.06
CA ASP A 35 -31.04 19.34 -6.54
C ASP A 35 -29.75 18.56 -6.87
N ALA A 36 -29.86 17.40 -7.54
CA ALA A 36 -28.71 16.58 -7.90
C ALA A 36 -27.83 17.23 -9.00
N PRO A 37 -26.53 16.94 -9.01
CA PRO A 37 -25.66 17.29 -10.14
C PRO A 37 -26.21 16.76 -11.47
N ALA A 38 -25.96 17.47 -12.57
CA ALA A 38 -26.50 17.12 -13.89
C ALA A 38 -26.17 15.69 -14.33
N GLU A 39 -25.05 15.12 -13.89
CA GLU A 39 -24.68 13.74 -14.21
C GLU A 39 -25.57 12.66 -13.57
N TYR A 40 -26.38 13.02 -12.56
CA TYR A 40 -27.41 12.16 -11.98
C TYR A 40 -28.82 12.67 -12.25
N GLY A 41 -29.01 13.99 -12.33
CA GLY A 41 -30.33 14.60 -12.54
C GLY A 41 -30.81 14.62 -13.99
N ASP A 42 -29.90 14.74 -14.96
CA ASP A 42 -30.24 14.74 -16.40
C ASP A 42 -30.14 13.30 -16.97
N PRO A 43 -31.24 12.74 -17.51
CA PRO A 43 -31.25 11.38 -18.03
C PRO A 43 -30.24 11.13 -19.15
N GLU A 44 -30.08 12.08 -20.08
CA GLU A 44 -29.18 11.93 -21.23
C GLU A 44 -27.72 11.96 -20.80
N VAL A 45 -27.37 12.85 -19.86
CA VAL A 45 -26.03 12.93 -19.27
C VAL A 45 -25.74 11.67 -18.45
N PHE A 46 -26.70 11.24 -17.63
CA PHE A 46 -26.58 10.06 -16.79
C PHE A 46 -26.29 8.81 -17.63
N PHE A 47 -27.16 8.46 -18.58
CA PHE A 47 -26.99 7.25 -19.38
C PHE A 47 -25.76 7.30 -20.30
N ARG A 48 -25.32 8.49 -20.73
CA ARG A 48 -24.06 8.64 -21.48
C ARG A 48 -22.82 8.31 -20.64
N LYS A 49 -22.87 8.57 -19.33
CA LYS A 49 -21.78 8.26 -18.38
C LYS A 49 -21.94 6.89 -17.71
N THR A 50 -23.04 6.18 -17.96
CA THR A 50 -23.34 4.87 -17.38
C THR A 50 -22.93 3.76 -18.33
N TYR A 51 -22.08 2.85 -17.85
CA TYR A 51 -21.88 1.58 -18.53
C TYR A 51 -23.06 0.66 -18.25
N MET A 52 -23.77 0.24 -19.30
CA MET A 52 -24.95 -0.62 -19.19
C MET A 52 -24.53 -2.07 -18.94
N THR A 53 -24.32 -2.42 -17.67
CA THR A 53 -23.97 -3.78 -17.24
C THR A 53 -25.10 -4.76 -17.54
N ARG A 54 -24.77 -6.06 -17.56
CA ARG A 54 -25.75 -7.13 -17.70
C ARG A 54 -26.81 -7.06 -16.59
N GLY A 55 -26.37 -6.87 -15.35
CA GLY A 55 -27.25 -6.73 -14.18
C GLY A 55 -28.18 -5.53 -14.28
N LEU A 56 -27.65 -4.36 -14.66
CA LEU A 56 -28.44 -3.13 -14.80
C LEU A 56 -29.47 -3.22 -15.94
N ARG A 57 -29.08 -3.78 -17.09
CA ARG A 57 -30.01 -3.99 -18.20
C ARG A 57 -31.15 -4.92 -17.81
N ASN A 58 -30.82 -6.05 -17.18
CA ASN A 58 -31.81 -7.05 -16.79
C ASN A 58 -32.85 -6.47 -15.82
N ILE A 59 -32.43 -5.71 -14.80
CA ILE A 59 -33.38 -5.09 -13.88
C ILE A 59 -34.21 -3.98 -14.55
N MET A 60 -33.62 -3.18 -15.43
CA MET A 60 -34.37 -2.18 -16.18
C MET A 60 -35.45 -2.81 -17.07
N ASP A 61 -35.14 -3.94 -17.71
CA ASP A 61 -36.08 -4.69 -18.54
C ASP A 61 -37.22 -5.27 -17.67
N ILE A 62 -36.90 -5.89 -16.54
CA ILE A 62 -37.91 -6.48 -15.62
C ILE A 62 -38.86 -5.42 -15.06
N VAL A 63 -38.31 -4.31 -14.58
CA VAL A 63 -39.12 -3.21 -14.03
C VAL A 63 -39.90 -2.52 -15.15
N GLY A 64 -39.31 -2.35 -16.33
CA GLY A 64 -39.99 -1.80 -17.50
C GLY A 64 -41.18 -2.66 -17.93
N ASP A 65 -40.99 -3.96 -18.08
CA ASP A 65 -42.05 -4.92 -18.41
C ASP A 65 -43.18 -4.89 -17.36
N ARG A 66 -42.83 -4.75 -16.07
CA ARG A 66 -43.82 -4.61 -15.00
C ARG A 66 -44.64 -3.35 -15.14
N LEU A 67 -44.01 -2.20 -15.32
CA LEU A 67 -44.71 -0.92 -15.45
C LEU A 67 -45.58 -0.84 -16.71
N GLU A 68 -45.19 -1.54 -17.78
CA GLU A 68 -45.98 -1.63 -19.02
C GLU A 68 -47.10 -2.69 -18.95
N GLY A 69 -47.12 -3.53 -17.91
CA GLY A 69 -48.11 -4.60 -17.73
C GLY A 69 -47.85 -5.85 -18.58
N LYS A 70 -46.59 -6.09 -18.97
CA LYS A 70 -46.16 -7.26 -19.76
C LYS A 70 -45.76 -8.47 -18.90
N GLY A 71 -45.74 -8.32 -17.58
CA GLY A 71 -45.26 -9.33 -16.64
C GLY A 71 -44.14 -8.77 -15.76
N GLY A 72 -43.24 -9.60 -15.25
CA GLY A 72 -42.11 -9.15 -14.42
C GLY A 72 -42.38 -9.21 -12.91
N ASP A 73 -41.29 -9.17 -12.15
CA ASP A 73 -41.31 -9.34 -10.70
C ASP A 73 -41.81 -8.07 -9.99
N PRO A 74 -42.81 -8.15 -9.10
CA PRO A 74 -43.42 -6.99 -8.45
C PRO A 74 -42.56 -6.38 -7.35
N VAL A 75 -41.72 -7.19 -6.71
CA VAL A 75 -40.90 -6.81 -5.56
C VAL A 75 -39.48 -7.28 -5.81
N ILE A 76 -38.56 -6.33 -5.87
CA ILE A 76 -37.15 -6.54 -6.15
C ILE A 76 -36.34 -5.97 -5.00
N GLN A 77 -35.39 -6.75 -4.50
CA GLN A 77 -34.44 -6.27 -3.51
C GLN A 77 -33.03 -6.32 -4.11
N LEU A 78 -32.33 -5.20 -4.00
CA LEU A 78 -30.96 -5.05 -4.46
C LEU A 78 -30.00 -5.40 -3.34
N GLN A 79 -29.18 -6.41 -3.58
CA GLN A 79 -28.04 -6.74 -2.74
C GLN A 79 -26.78 -6.62 -3.57
N THR A 80 -25.84 -5.81 -3.08
CA THR A 80 -24.48 -5.76 -3.61
C THR A 80 -23.52 -5.62 -2.45
N PRO A 81 -22.28 -6.13 -2.60
CA PRO A 81 -21.18 -5.67 -1.79
C PRO A 81 -21.11 -4.13 -1.77
N PHE A 82 -20.56 -3.58 -0.71
CA PHE A 82 -20.41 -2.14 -0.50
C PHE A 82 -19.81 -1.44 -1.73
N GLY A 83 -20.47 -0.37 -2.22
CA GLY A 83 -20.08 0.35 -3.44
C GLY A 83 -20.55 -0.25 -4.77
N GLY A 84 -21.31 -1.35 -4.79
CA GLY A 84 -21.77 -2.05 -6.01
C GLY A 84 -22.88 -1.37 -6.84
N GLY A 85 -23.15 -0.08 -6.64
CA GLY A 85 -24.02 0.69 -7.53
C GLY A 85 -25.53 0.64 -7.24
N LYS A 86 -25.98 0.26 -6.03
CA LYS A 86 -27.41 0.21 -5.64
C LYS A 86 -28.17 1.51 -5.94
N THR A 87 -27.73 2.64 -5.40
CA THR A 87 -28.36 3.95 -5.68
C THR A 87 -28.26 4.33 -7.16
N HIS A 88 -27.19 3.96 -7.86
CA HIS A 88 -27.06 4.20 -9.30
C HIS A 88 -28.09 3.40 -10.12
N THR A 89 -28.39 2.17 -9.71
CA THR A 89 -29.47 1.36 -10.28
C THR A 89 -30.83 2.02 -10.03
N LEU A 90 -31.10 2.48 -8.80
CA LEU A 90 -32.36 3.16 -8.49
C LEU A 90 -32.53 4.44 -9.34
N ILE A 91 -31.48 5.24 -9.54
CA ILE A 91 -31.52 6.43 -10.41
C ILE A 91 -31.79 6.03 -11.88
N SER A 92 -31.20 4.92 -12.35
CA SER A 92 -31.47 4.40 -13.69
C SER A 92 -32.94 4.03 -13.88
N LEU A 93 -33.53 3.38 -12.87
CA LEU A 93 -34.95 3.03 -12.84
C LEU A 93 -35.85 4.27 -12.73
N TYR A 94 -35.44 5.27 -11.94
CA TYR A 94 -36.15 6.55 -11.81
C TYR A 94 -36.27 7.26 -13.17
N HIS A 95 -35.15 7.40 -13.89
CA HIS A 95 -35.15 8.02 -15.22
C HIS A 95 -35.98 7.22 -16.21
N ARG A 96 -35.85 5.90 -16.20
CA ARG A 96 -36.62 5.01 -17.08
C ARG A 96 -38.12 5.08 -16.82
N ALA A 97 -38.54 5.16 -15.55
CA ALA A 97 -39.94 5.34 -15.20
C ALA A 97 -40.49 6.68 -15.70
N GLY A 98 -39.68 7.75 -15.62
CA GLY A 98 -40.00 9.05 -16.21
C GLY A 98 -40.25 8.98 -17.73
N GLU A 99 -39.42 8.25 -18.48
CA GLU A 99 -39.58 8.03 -19.92
C GLU A 99 -40.88 7.28 -20.27
N ILE A 100 -41.27 6.31 -19.46
CA ILE A 100 -42.50 5.50 -19.66
C ILE A 100 -43.75 6.25 -19.14
N GLY A 101 -43.58 7.36 -18.42
CA GLY A 101 -44.67 8.12 -17.82
C GLY A 101 -45.25 7.47 -16.56
N ALA A 102 -44.47 6.65 -15.86
CA ALA A 102 -44.87 6.05 -14.59
C ALA A 102 -44.71 7.02 -13.41
N ARG A 103 -45.65 6.98 -12.47
CA ARG A 103 -45.55 7.74 -11.23
C ARG A 103 -44.47 7.09 -10.35
N THR A 104 -43.48 7.88 -9.95
CA THR A 104 -42.36 7.36 -9.16
C THR A 104 -42.42 7.89 -7.74
N VAL A 105 -42.40 6.99 -6.77
CA VAL A 105 -42.26 7.27 -5.35
C VAL A 105 -40.83 6.99 -4.95
N VAL A 106 -40.18 7.94 -4.28
CA VAL A 106 -38.83 7.80 -3.74
C VAL A 106 -38.89 7.91 -2.22
N LEU A 107 -38.36 6.92 -1.52
CA LEU A 107 -38.30 6.89 -0.05
C LEU A 107 -36.84 6.65 0.36
N ALA A 108 -36.16 7.70 0.77
CA ALA A 108 -34.74 7.65 1.13
C ALA A 108 -34.58 7.60 2.65
N GLY A 109 -34.02 6.50 3.17
CA GLY A 109 -33.95 6.24 4.62
C GLY A 109 -32.88 7.04 5.37
N ASP A 110 -31.88 7.53 4.64
CA ASP A 110 -30.89 8.49 5.11
C ASP A 110 -31.47 9.90 5.26
N ALA A 111 -32.30 10.32 4.29
CA ALA A 111 -32.85 11.67 4.20
C ALA A 111 -34.14 11.89 5.02
N LEU A 112 -35.01 10.89 5.15
CA LEU A 112 -36.27 11.01 5.87
C LEU A 112 -36.09 10.83 7.39
N ASP A 113 -36.68 11.73 8.17
CA ASP A 113 -36.75 11.61 9.63
C ASP A 113 -38.03 10.90 10.06
N ALA A 114 -37.86 9.74 10.70
CA ALA A 114 -38.96 8.93 11.23
C ALA A 114 -39.75 9.62 12.34
N GLY A 115 -39.21 10.67 12.97
CA GLY A 115 -39.93 11.53 13.91
C GLY A 115 -40.85 12.56 13.25
N GLU A 116 -40.61 12.90 11.98
CA GLU A 116 -41.35 13.93 11.26
C GLU A 116 -42.41 13.36 10.32
N THR A 117 -42.06 12.32 9.56
CA THR A 117 -42.95 11.71 8.56
C THR A 117 -42.76 10.20 8.51
N THR A 118 -43.84 9.47 8.27
CA THR A 118 -43.78 8.02 8.06
C THR A 118 -43.62 7.72 6.57
N LEU A 119 -42.98 6.59 6.22
CA LEU A 119 -42.80 6.21 4.81
C LEU A 119 -44.13 6.11 4.04
N TRP A 120 -45.21 5.68 4.71
CA TRP A 120 -46.52 5.57 4.08
C TRP A 120 -47.23 6.92 3.91
N ALA A 121 -47.05 7.85 4.86
CA ALA A 121 -47.54 9.23 4.70
C ALA A 121 -46.79 9.91 3.54
N GLU A 122 -45.47 9.72 3.47
CA GLU A 122 -44.62 10.24 2.40
C GLU A 122 -45.03 9.70 1.03
N MET A 123 -45.29 8.40 0.93
CA MET A 123 -45.78 7.76 -0.29
C MET A 123 -47.11 8.35 -0.76
N GLU A 124 -48.07 8.58 0.15
CA GLU A 124 -49.33 9.24 -0.21
C GLU A 124 -49.10 10.66 -0.73
N ARG A 125 -48.26 11.41 -0.02
CA ARG A 125 -47.92 12.79 -0.38
C ARG A 125 -47.33 12.88 -1.79
N GLN A 126 -46.42 11.98 -2.16
CA GLN A 126 -45.81 12.00 -3.49
C GLN A 126 -46.80 11.60 -4.60
N LEU A 127 -47.72 10.66 -4.34
CA LEU A 127 -48.69 10.22 -5.33
C LEU A 127 -49.88 11.17 -5.49
N ARG A 128 -50.36 11.79 -4.40
CA ARG A 128 -51.57 12.63 -4.36
C ARG A 128 -51.30 14.12 -4.16
N GLY A 129 -50.09 14.51 -3.76
CA GLY A 129 -49.74 15.89 -3.37
C GLY A 129 -50.10 16.25 -1.92
N GLU A 130 -50.78 15.37 -1.19
CA GLU A 130 -51.23 15.58 0.19
C GLU A 130 -51.39 14.23 0.92
N VAL A 131 -51.47 14.26 2.25
CA VAL A 131 -51.69 13.07 3.08
C VAL A 131 -53.12 13.08 3.61
N ARG A 132 -53.89 12.02 3.33
CA ARG A 132 -55.31 11.89 3.70
C ARG A 132 -55.58 10.57 4.42
N GLU A 133 -55.35 9.44 3.75
CA GLU A 133 -55.70 8.11 4.26
C GLU A 133 -54.56 7.45 5.06
N LEU A 134 -53.32 7.89 4.84
CA LEU A 134 -52.09 7.32 5.39
C LEU A 134 -51.41 8.26 6.43
N SER A 135 -52.16 9.09 7.17
CA SER A 135 -51.59 10.12 8.08
C SER A 135 -51.20 9.65 9.50
N GLY A 136 -51.49 8.39 9.86
CA GLY A 136 -51.26 7.86 11.21
C GLY A 136 -49.85 7.30 11.46
N MET A 137 -49.54 7.02 12.73
CA MET A 137 -48.27 6.39 13.17
C MET A 137 -48.30 4.85 13.15
N THR A 138 -49.45 4.26 12.79
CA THR A 138 -49.63 2.82 12.63
C THR A 138 -49.70 2.44 11.15
N ALA A 139 -49.29 1.21 10.82
CA ALA A 139 -49.41 0.68 9.47
C ALA A 139 -50.86 0.85 8.96
N PRO A 140 -51.04 1.37 7.74
CA PRO A 140 -52.35 1.82 7.26
C PRO A 140 -53.29 0.67 6.83
N GLY A 141 -52.77 -0.54 6.62
CA GLY A 141 -53.50 -1.68 6.10
C GLY A 141 -53.36 -1.84 4.59
N MET A 142 -53.30 -3.09 4.13
CA MET A 142 -53.15 -3.47 2.71
C MET A 142 -54.21 -2.85 1.80
N ASP A 143 -55.48 -2.78 2.22
CA ASP A 143 -56.58 -2.27 1.39
C ASP A 143 -56.39 -0.79 1.02
N LYS A 144 -55.93 0.04 1.97
CA LYS A 144 -55.66 1.47 1.71
C LYS A 144 -54.48 1.64 0.77
N ILE A 145 -53.40 0.88 0.99
CA ILE A 145 -52.22 0.90 0.12
C ILE A 145 -52.60 0.46 -1.29
N LYS A 146 -53.34 -0.64 -1.43
CA LYS A 146 -53.77 -1.16 -2.73
C LYS A 146 -54.61 -0.15 -3.49
N ARG A 147 -55.61 0.48 -2.86
CA ARG A 147 -56.42 1.53 -3.51
C ARG A 147 -55.58 2.71 -3.97
N LEU A 148 -54.68 3.20 -3.10
CA LEU A 148 -53.77 4.29 -3.45
C LEU A 148 -52.94 3.93 -4.68
N LEU A 149 -52.33 2.74 -4.72
CA LEU A 149 -51.50 2.32 -5.85
C LEU A 149 -52.33 2.09 -7.12
N GLU A 150 -53.51 1.49 -7.00
CA GLU A 150 -54.41 1.18 -8.13
C GLU A 150 -54.87 2.45 -8.86
N GLU A 151 -55.23 3.50 -8.12
CA GLU A 151 -55.61 4.83 -8.66
C GLU A 151 -54.47 5.56 -9.37
N ASN A 152 -53.22 5.11 -9.17
CA ASN A 152 -52.01 5.82 -9.59
C ASN A 152 -51.17 5.04 -10.63
N GLN A 153 -51.60 3.84 -11.06
CA GLN A 153 -50.84 3.00 -12.00
C GLN A 153 -50.55 3.70 -13.35
N PRO A 154 -49.36 3.48 -13.96
CA PRO A 154 -48.26 2.65 -13.46
C PRO A 154 -47.44 3.34 -12.36
N VAL A 155 -47.03 2.59 -11.32
CA VAL A 155 -46.29 3.11 -10.16
C VAL A 155 -44.96 2.37 -9.96
N LEU A 156 -43.87 3.12 -9.87
CA LEU A 156 -42.57 2.64 -9.40
C LEU A 156 -42.32 3.17 -7.98
N ILE A 157 -41.99 2.29 -7.04
CA ILE A 157 -41.64 2.64 -5.67
C ILE A 157 -40.17 2.27 -5.45
N LEU A 158 -39.35 3.27 -5.17
CA LEU A 158 -37.92 3.11 -4.91
C LEU A 158 -37.66 3.43 -3.43
N ILE A 159 -37.14 2.47 -2.69
CA ILE A 159 -36.75 2.64 -1.29
C ILE A 159 -35.23 2.48 -1.19
N ASP A 160 -34.53 3.57 -0.88
CA ASP A 160 -33.09 3.55 -0.67
C ASP A 160 -32.77 3.51 0.84
N GLU A 161 -31.83 2.66 1.24
CA GLU A 161 -31.32 2.51 2.60
C GLU A 161 -32.41 2.28 3.65
N LEU A 162 -33.34 1.34 3.38
CA LEU A 162 -34.49 1.04 4.26
C LEU A 162 -34.08 0.69 5.70
N LEU A 163 -32.94 0.01 5.87
CA LEU A 163 -32.45 -0.35 7.20
C LEU A 163 -32.14 0.90 8.04
N GLU A 164 -31.57 1.95 7.46
CA GLU A 164 -31.20 3.16 8.19
C GLU A 164 -32.44 3.86 8.76
N TYR A 165 -33.50 3.98 7.96
CA TYR A 165 -34.78 4.49 8.44
C TYR A 165 -35.37 3.61 9.54
N THR A 166 -35.26 2.28 9.40
CA THR A 166 -35.80 1.32 10.38
C THR A 166 -35.11 1.48 11.74
N VAL A 167 -33.79 1.71 11.74
CA VAL A 167 -33.01 1.99 12.96
C VAL A 167 -33.48 3.30 13.60
N LYS A 168 -33.64 4.39 12.83
CA LYS A 168 -34.19 5.67 13.33
C LYS A 168 -35.60 5.49 13.92
N ALA A 169 -36.46 4.77 13.22
CA ALA A 169 -37.83 4.48 13.63
C ALA A 169 -37.93 3.62 14.90
N SER A 170 -36.87 2.92 15.30
CA SER A 170 -36.86 2.12 16.52
C SER A 170 -36.91 2.97 17.80
N GLY A 171 -36.45 4.22 17.72
CA GLY A 171 -36.51 5.19 18.82
C GLY A 171 -37.88 5.83 19.02
N VAL A 172 -38.81 5.67 18.07
CA VAL A 172 -40.14 6.29 18.13
C VAL A 172 -41.16 5.27 18.67
N THR A 173 -41.75 5.57 19.82
CA THR A 173 -42.76 4.71 20.47
C THR A 173 -44.14 4.90 19.83
N VAL A 174 -44.82 3.80 19.50
CA VAL A 174 -46.19 3.80 18.96
C VAL A 174 -47.05 2.80 19.74
N GLY A 175 -47.85 3.31 20.67
CA GLY A 175 -48.64 2.46 21.57
C GLY A 175 -47.75 1.54 22.42
N GLU A 176 -48.00 0.23 22.36
CA GLU A 176 -47.19 -0.81 23.02
C GLU A 176 -46.00 -1.30 22.17
N SER A 177 -45.79 -0.72 20.98
CA SER A 177 -44.74 -1.09 20.03
C SER A 177 -43.87 0.12 19.66
N THR A 178 -43.09 -0.01 18.59
CA THR A 178 -42.28 1.06 18.00
C THR A 178 -42.71 1.34 16.57
N LEU A 179 -42.33 2.49 16.03
CA LEU A 179 -42.55 2.82 14.63
C LEU A 179 -41.81 1.83 13.72
N ALA A 180 -40.64 1.33 14.13
CA ALA A 180 -39.97 0.23 13.43
C ALA A 180 -40.85 -1.04 13.34
N GLY A 181 -41.56 -1.40 14.41
CA GLY A 181 -42.52 -2.51 14.39
C GLY A 181 -43.67 -2.28 13.40
N GLN A 182 -44.20 -1.05 13.35
CA GLN A 182 -45.22 -0.66 12.38
C GLN A 182 -44.69 -0.62 10.94
N LEU A 183 -43.43 -0.22 10.75
CA LEU A 183 -42.76 -0.22 9.46
C LEU A 183 -42.61 -1.64 8.90
N LEU A 184 -42.25 -2.62 9.73
CA LEU A 184 -42.21 -4.03 9.31
C LEU A 184 -43.59 -4.51 8.82
N ALA A 185 -44.66 -4.16 9.54
CA ALA A 185 -46.02 -4.46 9.11
C ALA A 185 -46.36 -3.76 7.77
N PHE A 186 -46.03 -2.47 7.64
CA PHE A 186 -46.21 -1.72 6.40
C PHE A 186 -45.46 -2.35 5.21
N MET A 187 -44.20 -2.76 5.38
CA MET A 187 -43.44 -3.40 4.30
C MET A 187 -44.05 -4.73 3.84
N GLN A 188 -44.64 -5.48 4.78
CA GLN A 188 -45.39 -6.69 4.44
C GLN A 188 -46.67 -6.35 3.64
N GLU A 189 -47.43 -5.35 4.07
CA GLU A 189 -48.65 -4.91 3.38
C GLU A 189 -48.34 -4.31 1.99
N LEU A 190 -47.28 -3.52 1.89
CA LEU A 190 -46.83 -2.88 0.65
C LEU A 190 -46.36 -3.90 -0.39
N SER A 191 -45.53 -4.87 0.01
CA SER A 191 -45.06 -5.93 -0.89
C SER A 191 -46.21 -6.79 -1.42
N GLN A 192 -47.20 -7.10 -0.57
CA GLN A 192 -48.41 -7.80 -0.98
C GLN A 192 -49.29 -6.97 -1.93
N ALA A 193 -49.47 -5.68 -1.65
CA ALA A 193 -50.23 -4.77 -2.51
C ALA A 193 -49.58 -4.61 -3.90
N ALA A 194 -48.26 -4.41 -3.95
CA ALA A 194 -47.50 -4.33 -5.19
C ALA A 194 -47.60 -5.63 -6.02
N SER A 195 -47.55 -6.79 -5.34
CA SER A 195 -47.70 -8.10 -5.99
C SER A 195 -49.08 -8.32 -6.61
N ALA A 196 -50.13 -7.75 -6.01
CA ALA A 196 -51.51 -7.89 -6.46
C ALA A 196 -51.88 -6.99 -7.66
N LEU A 197 -51.05 -6.01 -8.03
CA LEU A 197 -51.34 -5.00 -9.05
C LEU A 197 -50.38 -5.13 -10.24
N GLU A 198 -50.90 -5.29 -11.45
CA GLU A 198 -50.11 -5.64 -12.65
C GLU A 198 -49.05 -4.60 -13.04
N ARG A 199 -49.26 -3.30 -12.73
CA ARG A 199 -48.39 -2.20 -13.14
C ARG A 199 -47.75 -1.47 -11.96
N VAL A 200 -47.40 -2.22 -10.93
CA VAL A 200 -46.66 -1.70 -9.76
C VAL A 200 -45.37 -2.48 -9.58
N ALA A 201 -44.27 -1.76 -9.40
CA ALA A 201 -42.96 -2.31 -9.07
C ALA A 201 -42.42 -1.67 -7.79
N LEU A 202 -41.98 -2.48 -6.84
CA LEU A 202 -41.31 -2.08 -5.60
C LEU A 202 -39.86 -2.51 -5.66
N VAL A 203 -38.93 -1.57 -5.57
CA VAL A 203 -37.48 -1.83 -5.54
C VAL A 203 -36.90 -1.29 -4.24
N VAL A 204 -36.25 -2.15 -3.46
CA VAL A 204 -35.72 -1.83 -2.13
C VAL A 204 -34.22 -2.12 -2.07
N THR A 205 -33.43 -1.25 -1.45
CA THR A 205 -32.02 -1.53 -1.16
C THR A 205 -31.83 -1.90 0.31
N LEU A 206 -31.02 -2.93 0.54
CA LEU A 206 -30.53 -3.33 1.85
C LEU A 206 -28.99 -3.50 1.80
N PRO A 207 -28.27 -3.31 2.92
CA PRO A 207 -26.84 -3.60 3.00
C PRO A 207 -26.55 -5.08 2.71
N SER A 208 -25.32 -5.37 2.27
CA SER A 208 -24.91 -6.75 1.91
C SER A 208 -24.61 -7.63 3.10
N SER A 209 -24.22 -7.04 4.23
CA SER A 209 -23.80 -7.78 5.41
C SER A 209 -24.20 -7.06 6.70
N SER A 210 -24.41 -7.85 7.76
CA SER A 210 -24.69 -7.32 9.10
C SER A 210 -23.51 -6.56 9.69
N LEU A 211 -22.28 -6.90 9.27
CA LEU A 211 -21.02 -6.24 9.67
C LEU A 211 -20.92 -4.76 9.27
N GLU A 212 -21.78 -4.28 8.38
CA GLU A 212 -21.87 -2.85 8.02
C GLU A 212 -22.48 -2.02 9.17
N HIS A 213 -23.08 -2.66 10.18
CA HIS A 213 -23.64 -2.00 11.37
C HIS A 213 -23.16 -2.71 12.64
N TYR A 214 -22.46 -1.99 13.51
CA TYR A 214 -21.85 -2.54 14.75
C TYR A 214 -22.86 -2.87 15.87
N ASP A 215 -24.18 -2.71 15.65
CA ASP A 215 -25.22 -2.83 16.68
C ASP A 215 -26.09 -4.09 16.52
N GLU A 216 -26.20 -4.91 17.58
CA GLU A 216 -27.07 -6.11 17.62
C GLU A 216 -28.54 -5.81 17.24
N ALA A 217 -29.03 -4.60 17.53
CA ALA A 217 -30.39 -4.18 17.19
C ALA A 217 -30.59 -4.04 15.67
N ALA A 218 -29.59 -3.49 14.98
CA ALA A 218 -29.61 -3.34 13.52
C ALA A 218 -29.55 -4.71 12.83
N GLU A 219 -28.74 -5.65 13.35
CA GLU A 219 -28.71 -7.03 12.83
C GLU A 219 -30.07 -7.72 12.92
N ARG A 220 -30.76 -7.58 14.07
CA ARG A 220 -32.11 -8.15 14.25
C ARG A 220 -33.11 -7.56 13.25
N MET A 221 -33.09 -6.24 13.05
CA MET A 221 -33.97 -5.57 12.08
C MET A 221 -33.68 -5.99 10.64
N PHE A 222 -32.40 -6.09 10.29
CA PHE A 222 -31.96 -6.58 8.97
C PHE A 222 -32.51 -7.98 8.68
N HIS A 223 -32.41 -8.91 9.64
CA HIS A 223 -32.96 -10.26 9.49
C HIS A 223 -34.49 -10.25 9.36
N GLN A 224 -35.19 -9.38 10.11
CA GLN A 224 -36.64 -9.25 10.01
C GLN A 224 -37.08 -8.69 8.66
N LEU A 225 -36.44 -7.63 8.16
CA LEU A 225 -36.70 -7.04 6.84
C LEU A 225 -36.44 -8.06 5.73
N THR A 226 -35.30 -8.74 5.75
CA THR A 226 -34.94 -9.78 4.79
C THR A 226 -35.98 -10.90 4.77
N LYS A 227 -36.50 -11.32 5.94
CA LYS A 227 -37.54 -12.37 6.03
C LYS A 227 -38.89 -11.93 5.45
N ILE A 228 -39.24 -10.65 5.56
CA ILE A 228 -40.48 -10.09 5.03
C ILE A 228 -40.40 -9.98 3.50
N LEU A 229 -39.29 -9.45 2.99
CA LEU A 229 -39.07 -9.24 1.55
C LEU A 229 -38.76 -10.55 0.81
N GLY A 230 -38.03 -11.48 1.44
CA GLY A 230 -37.54 -12.72 0.83
C GLY A 230 -38.59 -13.78 0.46
N ARG A 231 -39.89 -13.55 0.72
CA ARG A 231 -40.97 -14.48 0.34
C ARG A 231 -41.36 -14.39 -1.14
N THR A 232 -41.02 -13.29 -1.80
CA THR A 232 -41.40 -12.96 -3.19
C THR A 232 -40.24 -12.41 -4.01
N GLU A 233 -39.01 -12.49 -3.49
CA GLU A 233 -37.82 -11.78 -3.97
C GLU A 233 -37.05 -12.53 -5.08
N LYS A 234 -36.44 -11.76 -5.98
CA LYS A 234 -35.22 -12.15 -6.70
C LYS A 234 -34.08 -11.21 -6.30
N ILE A 235 -32.95 -11.79 -5.92
CA ILE A 235 -31.72 -11.06 -5.58
C ILE A 235 -31.03 -10.66 -6.88
N PHE A 236 -30.73 -9.37 -7.04
CA PHE A 236 -30.01 -8.84 -8.21
C PHE A 236 -28.67 -8.22 -7.80
N THR A 237 -27.62 -8.60 -8.51
CA THR A 237 -26.29 -7.98 -8.46
C THR A 237 -26.11 -7.05 -9.67
N PRO A 238 -26.22 -5.73 -9.51
CA PRO A 238 -26.06 -4.75 -10.58
C PRO A 238 -24.77 -4.81 -11.39
N VAL A 239 -23.64 -5.16 -10.79
CA VAL A 239 -22.32 -5.17 -11.45
C VAL A 239 -21.61 -6.47 -11.11
N GLU A 240 -21.27 -7.26 -12.13
CA GLU A 240 -20.41 -8.44 -12.00
C GLU A 240 -18.92 -8.03 -12.01
N ASP A 241 -18.06 -8.85 -11.42
CA ASP A 241 -16.63 -8.52 -11.25
C ASP A 241 -15.89 -8.31 -12.59
N ASP A 242 -16.32 -8.95 -13.68
CA ASP A 242 -15.72 -8.79 -15.02
C ASP A 242 -16.15 -7.49 -15.74
N GLU A 243 -17.17 -6.80 -15.24
CA GLU A 243 -17.71 -5.56 -15.82
C GLU A 243 -17.10 -4.31 -15.19
N ILE A 244 -16.35 -4.44 -14.08
CA ILE A 244 -15.79 -3.32 -13.32
C ILE A 244 -14.85 -2.45 -14.15
N TYR A 245 -14.02 -3.05 -15.01
CA TYR A 245 -13.10 -2.34 -15.89
C TYR A 245 -13.86 -1.39 -16.82
N SER A 246 -14.91 -1.90 -17.46
CA SER A 246 -15.73 -1.12 -18.38
C SER A 246 -16.53 -0.02 -17.67
N VAL A 247 -17.01 -0.28 -16.45
CA VAL A 247 -17.67 0.72 -15.60
C VAL A 247 -16.72 1.88 -15.30
N ILE A 248 -15.50 1.58 -14.83
CA ILE A 248 -14.48 2.58 -14.51
C ILE A 248 -14.10 3.38 -15.76
N ARG A 249 -13.80 2.68 -16.86
CA ARG A 249 -13.45 3.28 -18.15
C ARG A 249 -14.52 4.26 -18.62
N THR A 250 -15.79 3.86 -18.62
CA THR A 250 -16.92 4.70 -19.09
C THR A 250 -17.15 5.92 -18.20
N ARG A 251 -16.98 5.77 -16.89
CA ARG A 251 -17.21 6.85 -15.91
C ARG A 251 -16.10 7.91 -15.93
N LEU A 252 -14.87 7.54 -16.32
CA LEU A 252 -13.72 8.45 -16.34
C LEU A 252 -13.43 9.05 -17.71
N PHE A 253 -13.74 8.33 -18.80
CA PHE A 253 -13.39 8.74 -20.17
C PHE A 253 -14.63 8.88 -21.04
N ARG A 254 -14.65 9.96 -21.84
CA ARG A 254 -15.72 10.25 -22.79
C ARG A 254 -15.52 9.52 -24.11
N ARG A 255 -14.27 9.38 -24.56
CA ARG A 255 -13.93 8.79 -25.84
C ARG A 255 -12.57 8.12 -25.77
N ILE A 256 -12.44 6.96 -26.41
CA ILE A 256 -11.16 6.25 -26.59
C ILE A 256 -11.01 5.90 -28.06
N ASP A 257 -9.83 6.18 -28.62
CA ASP A 257 -9.42 5.69 -29.94
C ASP A 257 -8.94 4.24 -29.81
N GLU A 258 -9.84 3.30 -30.10
CA GLU A 258 -9.58 1.86 -29.95
C GLU A 258 -8.44 1.36 -30.85
N SER A 259 -8.20 2.00 -32.00
CA SER A 259 -7.10 1.61 -32.89
C SER A 259 -5.77 1.98 -32.27
N ALA A 260 -5.63 3.23 -31.82
CA ALA A 260 -4.40 3.70 -31.18
C ALA A 260 -4.17 3.02 -29.82
N ALA A 261 -5.24 2.73 -29.06
CA ALA A 261 -5.16 1.94 -27.84
C ALA A 261 -4.67 0.52 -28.12
N GLY A 262 -5.18 -0.12 -29.19
CA GLY A 262 -4.76 -1.45 -29.62
C GLY A 262 -3.26 -1.55 -29.92
N GLU A 263 -2.69 -0.57 -30.61
CA GLU A 263 -1.23 -0.51 -30.87
C GLU A 263 -0.40 -0.42 -29.59
N VAL A 264 -0.84 0.38 -28.62
CA VAL A 264 -0.17 0.51 -27.32
C VAL A 264 -0.28 -0.79 -26.52
N ILE A 265 -1.48 -1.36 -26.44
CA ILE A 265 -1.73 -2.61 -25.70
C ILE A 265 -0.87 -3.74 -26.25
N GLU A 266 -0.79 -3.88 -27.58
CA GLU A 266 0.00 -4.95 -28.20
C GLU A 266 1.48 -4.89 -27.81
N ALA A 267 2.07 -3.70 -27.85
CA ALA A 267 3.48 -3.54 -27.49
C ALA A 267 3.77 -3.87 -26.01
N PHE A 268 2.81 -3.61 -25.11
CA PHE A 268 2.92 -3.99 -23.69
C PHE A 268 2.79 -5.52 -23.52
N ILE A 269 1.88 -6.15 -24.27
CA ILE A 269 1.65 -7.60 -24.20
C ILE A 269 2.83 -8.38 -24.79
N GLU A 270 3.33 -7.98 -25.95
CA GLU A 270 4.51 -8.59 -26.57
C GLU A 270 5.71 -8.56 -25.60
N LYS A 271 5.91 -7.41 -24.93
CA LYS A 271 6.95 -7.28 -23.90
C LYS A 271 6.69 -8.22 -22.71
N ALA A 272 5.48 -8.20 -22.15
CA ALA A 272 5.13 -9.04 -20.99
C ALA A 272 5.27 -10.54 -21.29
N GLU A 273 4.87 -10.97 -22.49
CA GLU A 273 4.97 -12.35 -22.94
C GLU A 273 6.43 -12.76 -23.15
N SER A 274 7.23 -11.92 -23.83
CA SER A 274 8.65 -12.20 -24.08
C SER A 274 9.49 -12.34 -22.79
N GLU A 275 9.07 -11.64 -21.73
CA GLU A 275 9.72 -11.66 -20.42
C GLU A 275 9.09 -12.69 -19.46
N GLY A 276 8.00 -13.36 -19.87
CA GLY A 276 7.30 -14.36 -19.05
C GLY A 276 6.67 -13.81 -17.78
N ILE A 277 6.20 -12.55 -17.80
CA ILE A 277 5.68 -11.83 -16.62
C ILE A 277 4.16 -11.63 -16.63
N LEU A 278 3.44 -12.27 -17.57
CA LEU A 278 1.98 -12.28 -17.54
C LEU A 278 1.43 -12.87 -16.22
N PRO A 279 0.25 -12.42 -15.75
CA PRO A 279 -0.38 -12.95 -14.55
C PRO A 279 -0.55 -14.47 -14.57
N GLU A 280 -0.52 -15.11 -13.40
CA GLU A 280 -0.69 -16.58 -13.32
C GLU A 280 -2.09 -17.00 -13.77
N GLY A 281 -2.15 -18.01 -14.64
CA GLY A 281 -3.41 -18.58 -15.11
C GLY A 281 -4.12 -17.79 -16.22
N ILE A 282 -3.57 -16.66 -16.65
CA ILE A 282 -4.11 -15.82 -17.72
C ILE A 282 -3.16 -15.87 -18.92
N ASP A 283 -3.69 -16.20 -20.11
CA ASP A 283 -2.92 -16.16 -21.35
C ASP A 283 -2.89 -14.75 -21.98
N ALA A 284 -2.03 -14.57 -22.99
CA ALA A 284 -1.89 -13.27 -23.66
C ALA A 284 -3.19 -12.80 -24.35
N ALA A 285 -4.04 -13.72 -24.82
CA ALA A 285 -5.31 -13.37 -25.48
C ALA A 285 -6.33 -12.86 -24.46
N GLU A 286 -6.46 -13.56 -23.33
CA GLU A 286 -7.32 -13.15 -22.23
C GLU A 286 -6.87 -11.82 -21.61
N TYR A 287 -5.56 -11.67 -21.34
CA TYR A 287 -5.01 -10.43 -20.81
C TYR A 287 -5.26 -9.24 -21.75
N ARG A 288 -5.18 -9.45 -23.07
CA ARG A 288 -5.49 -8.42 -24.08
C ARG A 288 -6.92 -7.93 -23.98
N GLU A 289 -7.88 -8.82 -23.78
CA GLU A 289 -9.29 -8.44 -23.68
C GLU A 289 -9.57 -7.67 -22.38
N VAL A 290 -8.95 -8.06 -21.27
CA VAL A 290 -9.03 -7.29 -20.01
C VAL A 290 -8.40 -5.92 -20.18
N PHE A 291 -7.20 -5.83 -20.76
CA PHE A 291 -6.50 -4.58 -20.96
C PHE A 291 -7.26 -3.64 -21.91
N ARG A 292 -7.91 -4.17 -22.95
CA ARG A 292 -8.82 -3.36 -23.78
C ARG A 292 -9.95 -2.74 -22.97
N LYS A 293 -10.54 -3.47 -22.03
CA LYS A 293 -11.61 -2.96 -21.16
C LYS A 293 -11.10 -1.95 -20.13
N SER A 294 -9.87 -2.09 -19.65
CA SER A 294 -9.28 -1.22 -18.62
C SER A 294 -8.53 0.00 -19.16
N TYR A 295 -8.17 0.02 -20.45
CA TYR A 295 -7.40 1.11 -21.05
C TYR A 295 -8.05 2.49 -20.78
N PRO A 296 -7.29 3.50 -20.34
CA PRO A 296 -5.83 3.62 -20.33
C PRO A 296 -5.12 3.08 -19.07
N PHE A 297 -5.80 2.35 -18.20
CA PHE A 297 -5.19 1.71 -17.05
C PHE A 297 -4.67 0.32 -17.41
N GLN A 298 -3.46 0.01 -16.95
CA GLN A 298 -3.00 -1.38 -16.88
C GLN A 298 -3.94 -2.16 -15.95
N PRO A 299 -4.37 -3.41 -16.29
CA PRO A 299 -5.33 -4.18 -15.49
C PRO A 299 -5.07 -4.18 -13.98
N GLU A 300 -3.81 -4.36 -13.58
CA GLU A 300 -3.39 -4.46 -12.18
C GLU A 300 -3.70 -3.19 -11.37
N VAL A 301 -3.81 -2.03 -12.03
CA VAL A 301 -4.22 -0.77 -11.38
C VAL A 301 -5.62 -0.90 -10.80
N ILE A 302 -6.55 -1.47 -11.56
CA ILE A 302 -7.93 -1.63 -11.12
C ILE A 302 -8.01 -2.77 -10.11
N ASP A 303 -7.33 -3.89 -10.37
CA ASP A 303 -7.35 -5.07 -9.50
C ASP A 303 -6.83 -4.73 -8.09
N VAL A 304 -5.67 -4.08 -8.00
CA VAL A 304 -5.10 -3.69 -6.69
C VAL A 304 -6.01 -2.73 -5.95
N LEU A 305 -6.56 -1.71 -6.61
CA LEU A 305 -7.44 -0.76 -5.94
C LEU A 305 -8.79 -1.39 -5.54
N TYR A 306 -9.34 -2.29 -6.35
CA TYR A 306 -10.65 -2.89 -6.12
C TYR A 306 -10.60 -4.04 -5.12
N GLU A 307 -9.62 -4.96 -5.25
CA GLU A 307 -9.51 -6.14 -4.39
C GLU A 307 -8.79 -5.84 -3.08
N ARG A 308 -7.66 -5.12 -3.13
CA ARG A 308 -6.85 -4.85 -1.93
C ARG A 308 -7.37 -3.64 -1.18
N TRP A 309 -7.39 -2.47 -1.82
CA TRP A 309 -7.86 -1.25 -1.16
C TRP A 309 -9.37 -1.24 -0.96
N GLY A 310 -10.13 -1.86 -1.86
CA GLY A 310 -11.58 -2.02 -1.69
C GLY A 310 -11.99 -2.93 -0.54
N SER A 311 -11.08 -3.73 0.03
CA SER A 311 -11.37 -4.52 1.22
C SER A 311 -11.47 -3.69 2.52
N PHE A 312 -11.01 -2.43 2.53
CA PHE A 312 -11.25 -1.50 3.65
C PHE A 312 -12.72 -1.03 3.64
N PRO A 313 -13.48 -1.22 4.74
CA PRO A 313 -14.89 -0.80 4.80
C PRO A 313 -15.10 0.67 4.45
N GLU A 314 -14.24 1.57 4.94
CA GLU A 314 -14.35 3.01 4.72
C GLU A 314 -14.00 3.44 3.29
N PHE A 315 -13.38 2.56 2.49
CA PHE A 315 -12.89 2.88 1.15
C PHE A 315 -14.00 2.96 0.11
N GLN A 316 -15.15 2.31 0.35
CA GLN A 316 -16.31 2.37 -0.56
C GLN A 316 -16.02 1.80 -1.95
N ARG A 317 -15.28 0.68 -2.03
CA ARG A 317 -14.85 -0.06 -3.25
C ARG A 317 -14.92 0.75 -4.54
N THR A 318 -15.98 0.59 -5.33
CA THR A 318 -16.16 1.23 -6.65
C THR A 318 -16.08 2.75 -6.59
N ARG A 319 -16.71 3.39 -5.59
CA ARG A 319 -16.66 4.85 -5.41
C ARG A 319 -15.25 5.30 -5.01
N GLY A 320 -14.59 4.54 -4.13
CA GLY A 320 -13.19 4.77 -3.75
C GLY A 320 -12.24 4.70 -4.95
N VAL A 321 -12.36 3.64 -5.76
CA VAL A 321 -11.55 3.43 -6.96
C VAL A 321 -11.77 4.56 -7.97
N LEU A 322 -13.03 4.86 -8.34
CA LEU A 322 -13.35 5.93 -9.30
C LEU A 322 -12.75 7.27 -8.87
N ARG A 323 -12.91 7.61 -7.59
CA ARG A 323 -12.42 8.86 -7.02
C ARG A 323 -10.90 8.96 -7.03
N LEU A 324 -10.19 7.90 -6.63
CA LEU A 324 -8.73 7.87 -6.69
C LEU A 324 -8.22 7.93 -8.13
N LEU A 325 -8.80 7.14 -9.04
CA LEU A 325 -8.39 7.13 -10.44
C LEU A 325 -8.69 8.45 -11.14
N ALA A 326 -9.79 9.13 -10.80
CA ALA A 326 -10.06 10.48 -11.28
C ALA A 326 -8.95 11.47 -10.88
N MET A 327 -8.47 11.39 -9.63
CA MET A 327 -7.35 12.22 -9.16
C MET A 327 -6.04 11.88 -9.89
N VAL A 328 -5.76 10.59 -10.10
CA VAL A 328 -4.58 10.13 -10.83
C VAL A 328 -4.60 10.59 -12.29
N VAL A 329 -5.72 10.40 -12.99
CA VAL A 329 -5.91 10.88 -14.38
C VAL A 329 -5.72 12.39 -14.46
N ASN A 330 -6.32 13.15 -13.53
CA ASN A 330 -6.18 14.60 -13.48
C ASN A 330 -4.72 15.04 -13.31
N GLN A 331 -3.96 14.36 -12.45
CA GLN A 331 -2.56 14.70 -12.17
C GLN A 331 -1.61 14.27 -13.28
N LEU A 332 -1.90 13.15 -13.95
CA LEU A 332 -1.10 12.62 -15.06
C LEU A 332 -1.48 13.23 -16.42
N ARG A 333 -2.42 14.19 -16.46
CA ARG A 333 -2.93 14.78 -17.71
C ARG A 333 -1.89 15.42 -18.63
N SER A 334 -0.76 15.86 -18.06
CA SER A 334 0.35 16.47 -18.80
C SER A 334 1.55 15.53 -18.96
N SER A 335 1.42 14.28 -18.52
CA SER A 335 2.48 13.29 -18.65
C SER A 335 2.52 12.71 -20.07
N ASN A 336 3.68 12.19 -20.47
CA ASN A 336 3.88 11.56 -21.78
C ASN A 336 3.69 10.03 -21.74
N ILE A 337 3.12 9.47 -20.67
CA ILE A 337 2.96 8.02 -20.53
C ILE A 337 1.83 7.50 -21.43
N PRO A 338 1.99 6.35 -22.09
CA PRO A 338 0.95 5.77 -22.96
C PRO A 338 -0.11 4.96 -22.21
N VAL A 339 0.22 4.52 -21.00
CA VAL A 339 -0.60 3.69 -20.09
C VAL A 339 -0.37 4.19 -18.67
N ILE A 340 -1.42 4.22 -17.86
CA ILE A 340 -1.34 4.48 -16.42
C ILE A 340 -1.10 3.16 -15.71
N ARG A 341 0.01 3.06 -14.99
CA ARG A 341 0.41 1.89 -14.19
C ARG A 341 0.40 2.24 -12.71
N LEU A 342 0.46 1.25 -11.83
CA LEU A 342 0.55 1.49 -10.38
C LEU A 342 1.80 2.30 -10.03
N SER A 343 2.89 2.08 -10.75
CA SER A 343 4.15 2.83 -10.56
C SER A 343 4.07 4.31 -10.95
N ASP A 344 3.04 4.73 -11.69
CA ASP A 344 2.88 6.12 -12.14
C ASP A 344 2.10 6.98 -11.12
N PHE A 345 1.63 6.42 -10.01
CA PHE A 345 0.83 7.13 -9.02
C PHE A 345 1.66 8.24 -8.32
N PRO A 346 1.25 9.52 -8.42
CA PRO A 346 2.05 10.65 -7.91
C PRO A 346 1.89 10.82 -6.39
N LEU A 347 2.68 10.07 -5.62
CA LEU A 347 2.68 10.13 -4.16
C LEU A 347 3.28 11.43 -3.58
N GLU A 348 3.97 12.24 -4.38
CA GLU A 348 4.40 13.59 -3.96
C GLU A 348 3.22 14.57 -3.80
N SER A 349 2.08 14.27 -4.42
CA SER A 349 0.94 15.18 -4.44
C SER A 349 0.13 15.13 -3.14
N GLY A 350 -0.07 16.29 -2.52
CA GLY A 350 -0.70 16.37 -1.19
C GLY A 350 -2.13 15.84 -1.11
N ASN A 351 -2.91 15.84 -2.20
CA ASN A 351 -4.28 15.32 -2.18
C ASN A 351 -4.31 13.79 -2.27
N LEU A 352 -3.64 13.19 -3.25
CA LEU A 352 -3.63 11.74 -3.43
C LEU A 352 -2.96 11.03 -2.26
N LYS A 353 -1.81 11.55 -1.80
CA LYS A 353 -1.11 11.03 -0.62
C LYS A 353 -2.02 11.00 0.61
N ARG A 354 -2.74 12.11 0.87
CA ARG A 354 -3.67 12.18 2.00
C ARG A 354 -4.78 11.14 1.93
N GLU A 355 -5.26 10.80 0.73
CA GLU A 355 -6.30 9.78 0.59
C GLU A 355 -5.81 8.39 0.95
N PHE A 356 -4.62 7.99 0.51
CA PHE A 356 -4.04 6.71 0.93
C PHE A 356 -3.77 6.69 2.44
N LEU A 357 -3.22 7.78 3.00
CA LEU A 357 -2.89 7.88 4.42
C LEU A 357 -4.11 7.75 5.36
N ARG A 358 -5.33 8.03 4.88
CA ARG A 358 -6.56 7.81 5.66
C ARG A 358 -6.78 6.34 6.00
N PHE A 359 -6.30 5.42 5.16
CA PHE A 359 -6.45 3.97 5.35
C PHE A 359 -5.18 3.33 5.93
N THR A 360 -3.99 3.82 5.57
CA THR A 360 -2.72 3.22 6.03
C THR A 360 -2.29 3.68 7.42
N GLY A 361 -2.75 4.84 7.87
CA GLY A 361 -2.30 5.51 9.09
C GLY A 361 -1.25 6.60 8.85
N SER A 362 -1.18 7.55 9.78
CA SER A 362 -0.33 8.75 9.66
C SER A 362 1.17 8.47 9.77
N ASN A 363 1.56 7.34 10.37
CA ASN A 363 2.95 6.88 10.43
C ASN A 363 3.56 6.65 9.04
N PHE A 364 2.76 6.35 8.03
CA PHE A 364 3.25 6.18 6.66
C PHE A 364 3.57 7.51 5.96
N GLU A 365 3.19 8.66 6.51
CA GLU A 365 3.54 9.95 5.92
C GLU A 365 5.06 10.17 5.94
N SER A 366 5.71 9.90 7.08
CA SER A 366 7.16 9.99 7.20
C SER A 366 7.88 8.93 6.39
N ILE A 367 7.27 7.76 6.21
CA ILE A 367 7.82 6.66 5.40
C ILE A 367 7.83 7.04 3.92
N ILE A 368 6.71 7.51 3.39
CA ILE A 368 6.60 8.00 2.00
C ILE A 368 7.58 9.15 1.77
N ALA A 369 7.74 10.06 2.74
CA ALA A 369 8.74 11.12 2.66
C ALA A 369 10.16 10.54 2.58
N SER A 370 10.56 9.73 3.57
CA SER A 370 11.92 9.21 3.71
C SER A 370 12.36 8.31 2.57
N ASP A 371 11.50 7.40 2.09
CA ASP A 371 11.93 6.35 1.17
C ASP A 371 11.52 6.60 -0.28
N ILE A 372 10.51 7.43 -0.54
CA ILE A 372 9.93 7.60 -1.88
C ILE A 372 10.07 9.03 -2.41
N THR A 373 9.61 10.03 -1.64
CA THR A 373 9.25 11.34 -2.22
C THR A 373 10.23 12.48 -1.93
N SER A 374 10.95 12.48 -0.79
CA SER A 374 11.92 13.54 -0.47
C SER A 374 13.08 13.58 -1.48
N PRO A 375 13.74 14.74 -1.69
CA PRO A 375 14.87 14.86 -2.61
C PRO A 375 16.04 13.93 -2.29
N ASP A 376 16.26 13.64 -1.00
CA ASP A 376 17.27 12.73 -0.47
C ASP A 376 16.71 11.32 -0.18
N ALA A 377 15.51 11.01 -0.66
CA ALA A 377 14.87 9.73 -0.42
C ALA A 377 15.61 8.56 -1.06
N GLY A 378 15.55 7.37 -0.43
CA GLY A 378 16.23 6.17 -0.90
C GLY A 378 15.92 5.82 -2.36
N ALA A 379 14.65 5.92 -2.77
CA ALA A 379 14.24 5.67 -4.15
C ALA A 379 14.83 6.69 -5.15
N ARG A 380 14.94 7.97 -4.77
CA ARG A 380 15.54 9.03 -5.61
C ARG A 380 17.04 8.84 -5.78
N ILE A 381 17.73 8.44 -4.73
CA ILE A 381 19.16 8.10 -4.79
C ILE A 381 19.40 6.94 -5.78
N ILE A 382 18.47 5.99 -5.84
CA ILE A 382 18.55 4.88 -6.79
C ILE A 382 18.25 5.37 -8.23
N ASP A 383 17.28 6.26 -8.40
CA ASP A 383 17.03 6.93 -9.69
C ASP A 383 18.31 7.56 -10.26
N ASP A 384 19.03 8.32 -9.42
CA ASP A 384 20.26 9.03 -9.82
C ASP A 384 21.46 8.10 -10.09
N LYS A 385 21.46 6.89 -9.51
CA LYS A 385 22.54 5.90 -9.71
C LYS A 385 22.41 5.14 -11.02
N LEU A 386 21.19 4.97 -11.54
CA LEU A 386 20.91 4.23 -12.77
C LEU A 386 21.19 5.11 -14.00
N LYS A 387 22.48 5.25 -14.34
CA LYS A 387 22.95 6.07 -15.45
C LYS A 387 22.28 5.68 -16.78
N GLY A 388 21.71 6.66 -17.47
CA GLY A 388 20.99 6.48 -18.73
C GLY A 388 19.50 6.18 -18.59
N TYR A 389 19.01 5.94 -17.36
CA TYR A 389 17.60 5.67 -17.06
C TYR A 389 16.97 6.71 -16.13
N GLU A 390 17.67 7.81 -15.84
CA GLU A 390 17.25 8.86 -14.91
C GLU A 390 15.84 9.42 -15.24
N PRO A 391 15.45 9.66 -16.51
CA PRO A 391 14.12 10.17 -16.85
C PRO A 391 12.98 9.22 -16.48
N TYR A 392 13.25 7.90 -16.40
CA TYR A 392 12.24 6.89 -16.12
C TYR A 392 11.98 6.72 -14.63
N ARG A 393 12.84 7.27 -13.75
CA ARG A 393 12.66 7.25 -12.29
C ARG A 393 12.31 5.85 -11.75
N ILE A 394 13.03 4.83 -12.24
CA ILE A 394 12.78 3.40 -11.96
C ILE A 394 12.74 3.13 -10.45
N GLY A 395 13.65 3.77 -9.72
CA GLY A 395 13.72 3.81 -8.28
C GLY A 395 12.39 4.20 -7.62
N THR A 396 11.91 5.39 -7.97
CA THR A 396 10.60 5.89 -7.45
C THR A 396 9.45 4.95 -7.84
N ARG A 397 9.45 4.47 -9.08
CA ARG A 397 8.38 3.65 -9.66
C ARG A 397 8.19 2.32 -8.97
N ILE A 398 9.29 1.62 -8.69
CA ILE A 398 9.26 0.36 -7.95
C ILE A 398 8.76 0.61 -6.52
N ALA A 399 9.30 1.61 -5.83
CA ALA A 399 8.90 1.92 -4.46
C ALA A 399 7.41 2.30 -4.36
N THR A 400 6.90 3.09 -5.30
CA THR A 400 5.48 3.45 -5.40
C THR A 400 4.59 2.21 -5.60
N SER A 401 5.00 1.30 -6.50
CA SER A 401 4.27 0.06 -6.73
C SER A 401 4.21 -0.79 -5.47
N ILE A 402 5.37 -1.05 -4.84
CA ILE A 402 5.46 -1.84 -3.62
C ILE A 402 4.59 -1.24 -2.51
N PHE A 403 4.61 0.09 -2.34
CA PHE A 403 3.75 0.78 -1.40
C PHE A 403 2.26 0.48 -1.64
N LEU A 404 1.78 0.59 -2.89
CA LEU A 404 0.38 0.31 -3.23
C LEU A 404 -0.03 -1.16 -3.03
N TYR A 405 0.91 -2.09 -3.17
CA TYR A 405 0.69 -3.52 -2.88
C TYR A 405 0.77 -3.86 -1.38
N SER A 406 1.26 -2.97 -0.53
CA SER A 406 1.56 -3.27 0.89
C SER A 406 0.34 -3.32 1.80
N PHE A 407 -0.84 -2.90 1.32
CA PHE A 407 -2.03 -2.73 2.17
C PHE A 407 -3.23 -3.52 1.64
N SER A 408 -3.94 -4.18 2.56
CA SER A 408 -5.31 -4.69 2.38
C SER A 408 -6.07 -4.63 3.71
N GLY A 409 -7.38 -4.39 3.65
CA GLY A 409 -8.29 -4.35 4.80
C GLY A 409 -8.66 -5.72 5.37
N GLY A 410 -8.53 -6.80 4.58
CA GLY A 410 -8.55 -8.19 5.05
C GLY A 410 -7.13 -8.76 5.10
N GLY A 411 -6.85 -9.73 5.99
CA GLY A 411 -5.54 -10.34 6.23
C GLY A 411 -4.93 -11.17 5.08
N THR A 412 -5.11 -10.73 3.84
CA THR A 412 -4.50 -11.26 2.62
C THR A 412 -2.98 -11.05 2.61
N ARG A 413 -2.28 -11.68 1.66
CA ARG A 413 -0.83 -11.50 1.41
C ARG A 413 -0.53 -10.03 1.11
N ASN A 414 -0.07 -9.28 2.10
CA ASN A 414 0.43 -7.91 1.93
C ASN A 414 1.78 -7.94 1.21
N GLY A 415 1.91 -7.13 0.16
CA GLY A 415 3.13 -7.01 -0.63
C GLY A 415 3.01 -7.47 -2.08
N ALA A 416 4.02 -7.09 -2.85
CA ALA A 416 4.18 -7.36 -4.27
C ALA A 416 5.19 -8.50 -4.47
N THR A 417 4.91 -9.41 -5.40
CA THR A 417 5.92 -10.32 -5.93
C THR A 417 6.87 -9.61 -6.88
N ILE A 418 8.00 -10.24 -7.25
CA ILE A 418 8.87 -9.72 -8.31
C ILE A 418 8.12 -9.54 -9.63
N ARG A 419 7.16 -10.42 -9.93
CA ARG A 419 6.35 -10.34 -11.14
C ARG A 419 5.43 -9.12 -11.10
N ASP A 420 4.77 -8.90 -9.98
CA ASP A 420 3.90 -7.73 -9.78
C ASP A 420 4.68 -6.42 -9.97
N ILE A 421 5.90 -6.35 -9.41
CA ILE A 421 6.78 -5.17 -9.55
C ILE A 421 7.18 -4.95 -11.02
N LYS A 422 7.61 -6.02 -11.70
CA LYS A 422 7.97 -5.95 -13.12
C LYS A 422 6.79 -5.53 -13.98
N MET A 423 5.61 -6.06 -13.70
CA MET A 423 4.40 -5.73 -14.44
C MET A 423 3.99 -4.27 -14.21
N ALA A 424 3.97 -3.81 -12.96
CA ALA A 424 3.65 -2.42 -12.61
C ALA A 424 4.66 -1.40 -13.14
N CYS A 425 5.91 -1.80 -13.38
CA CYS A 425 6.98 -0.96 -13.91
C CYS A 425 7.27 -1.21 -15.40
N LEU A 426 6.44 -2.03 -16.08
CA LEU A 426 6.68 -2.44 -17.46
C LEU A 426 6.69 -1.23 -18.38
N GLU A 427 7.84 -1.00 -19.02
CA GLU A 427 8.01 -0.07 -20.12
C GLU A 427 8.65 -0.85 -21.27
N PRO A 428 8.06 -0.89 -22.47
CA PRO A 428 8.58 -1.71 -23.58
C PRO A 428 10.05 -1.43 -23.92
N GLU A 429 10.51 -0.19 -23.71
CA GLU A 429 11.88 0.26 -23.99
C GLU A 429 12.90 -0.12 -22.90
N ILE A 430 12.45 -0.54 -21.71
CA ILE A 430 13.33 -0.80 -20.56
C ILE A 430 13.58 -2.32 -20.41
N PRO A 431 14.84 -2.77 -20.30
CA PRO A 431 15.17 -4.15 -19.95
C PRO A 431 14.76 -4.51 -18.51
N MET A 432 14.16 -5.69 -18.30
CA MET A 432 13.73 -6.14 -16.97
C MET A 432 14.89 -6.31 -15.98
N SER A 433 16.12 -6.54 -16.47
CA SER A 433 17.32 -6.64 -15.63
C SER A 433 17.64 -5.34 -14.89
N ILE A 434 17.27 -4.18 -15.44
CA ILE A 434 17.46 -2.89 -14.76
C ILE A 434 16.49 -2.76 -13.58
N ILE A 435 15.27 -3.29 -13.72
CA ILE A 435 14.29 -3.35 -12.61
C ILE A 435 14.81 -4.28 -11.51
N ASP A 436 15.38 -5.44 -11.88
CA ASP A 436 15.99 -6.37 -10.94
C ASP A 436 17.18 -5.74 -10.17
N GLU A 437 18.07 -5.04 -10.88
CA GLU A 437 19.21 -4.32 -10.28
C GLU A 437 18.73 -3.25 -9.29
N ALA A 438 17.75 -2.44 -9.70
CA ALA A 438 17.20 -1.36 -8.88
C ALA A 438 16.52 -1.91 -7.62
N LEU A 439 15.71 -2.96 -7.75
CA LEU A 439 15.03 -3.59 -6.62
C LEU A 439 16.02 -4.18 -5.62
N ASN A 440 17.07 -4.86 -6.09
CA ASN A 440 18.11 -5.39 -5.20
C ASN A 440 18.79 -4.26 -4.42
N SER A 441 19.08 -3.12 -5.09
CA SER A 441 19.64 -1.95 -4.40
C SER A 441 18.68 -1.33 -3.39
N MET A 442 17.37 -1.40 -3.62
CA MET A 442 16.36 -0.87 -2.68
C MET A 442 16.32 -1.62 -1.37
N ILE A 443 16.33 -2.96 -1.42
CA ILE A 443 16.21 -3.81 -0.23
C ILE A 443 17.33 -3.48 0.78
N GLU A 444 18.51 -3.11 0.28
CA GLU A 444 19.66 -2.74 1.10
C GLU A 444 19.58 -1.31 1.65
N ARG A 445 18.88 -0.40 0.97
CA ARG A 445 18.97 1.05 1.23
C ARG A 445 17.73 1.68 1.84
N LEU A 446 16.54 1.26 1.44
CA LEU A 446 15.29 1.86 1.95
C LEU A 446 15.06 1.43 3.39
N PHE A 447 14.56 2.35 4.21
CA PHE A 447 14.37 2.12 5.63
C PHE A 447 13.17 1.24 5.94
N TYR A 448 12.12 1.29 5.15
CA TYR A 448 10.85 0.70 5.51
C TYR A 448 10.40 -0.39 4.54
N ILE A 449 11.26 -0.75 3.57
CA ILE A 449 11.03 -1.89 2.70
C ILE A 449 11.48 -3.18 3.40
N HIS A 450 10.61 -4.18 3.32
CA HIS A 450 10.84 -5.52 3.84
C HIS A 450 10.62 -6.56 2.75
N ARG A 451 11.31 -7.69 2.89
CA ARG A 451 11.11 -8.86 2.04
C ARG A 451 10.78 -10.05 2.93
N GLN A 452 9.61 -10.66 2.70
CA GLN A 452 9.21 -11.91 3.35
C GLN A 452 8.93 -12.97 2.28
N VAL A 453 9.77 -14.02 2.26
CA VAL A 453 9.76 -15.05 1.20
C VAL A 453 9.94 -14.39 -0.17
N ASP A 454 8.86 -14.28 -0.94
CA ASP A 454 8.82 -13.71 -2.30
C ASP A 454 8.01 -12.42 -2.38
N LEU A 455 7.62 -11.84 -1.24
CA LEU A 455 6.85 -10.60 -1.18
C LEU A 455 7.68 -9.44 -0.67
N TYR A 456 7.55 -8.32 -1.36
CA TYR A 456 8.11 -7.03 -1.01
C TYR A 456 7.00 -6.12 -0.51
N TYR A 457 7.20 -5.47 0.63
CA TYR A 457 6.19 -4.57 1.21
C TYR A 457 6.83 -3.47 2.06
N PHE A 458 6.12 -2.37 2.23
CA PHE A 458 6.41 -1.34 3.19
C PHE A 458 5.78 -1.68 4.55
N SER A 459 6.56 -1.56 5.61
CA SER A 459 6.11 -1.70 6.99
C SER A 459 6.28 -0.39 7.76
N GLY A 460 5.48 -0.21 8.81
CA GLY A 460 5.70 0.86 9.79
C GLY A 460 7.02 0.71 10.56
N GLU A 461 7.58 -0.49 10.57
CA GLU A 461 8.83 -0.81 11.25
C GLU A 461 10.02 -0.58 10.32
N ALA A 462 11.09 0.04 10.84
CA ALA A 462 12.30 0.24 10.07
C ALA A 462 13.14 -1.05 9.98
N ASN A 463 13.73 -1.29 8.82
CA ASN A 463 14.64 -2.37 8.49
C ASN A 463 16.01 -2.11 9.13
N LEU A 464 16.38 -2.97 10.08
CA LEU A 464 17.64 -2.82 10.82
C LEU A 464 18.86 -2.82 9.91
N ASN A 465 18.87 -3.62 8.84
CA ASN A 465 20.02 -3.75 7.97
C ASN A 465 20.32 -2.45 7.20
N SER A 466 19.29 -1.75 6.71
CA SER A 466 19.48 -0.48 6.01
C SER A 466 19.91 0.64 6.96
N ILE A 467 19.40 0.66 8.20
CA ILE A 467 19.89 1.58 9.25
C ILE A 467 21.37 1.35 9.52
N VAL A 468 21.78 0.09 9.70
CA VAL A 468 23.17 -0.28 9.96
C VAL A 468 24.05 0.11 8.78
N LEU A 469 23.63 -0.15 7.54
CA LEU A 469 24.39 0.22 6.35
C LEU A 469 24.63 1.73 6.27
N ARG A 470 23.62 2.57 6.52
CA ARG A 470 23.79 4.02 6.52
C ARG A 470 24.66 4.52 7.67
N LYS A 471 24.49 3.96 8.87
CA LYS A 471 25.38 4.30 10.00
C LYS A 471 26.82 3.90 9.66
N LYS A 472 27.02 2.74 9.02
CA LYS A 472 28.32 2.25 8.55
C LYS A 472 28.97 3.19 7.53
N GLU A 473 28.21 3.70 6.56
CA GLU A 473 28.68 4.69 5.57
C GLU A 473 29.13 6.02 6.23
N ASN A 474 28.57 6.37 7.40
CA ASN A 474 28.90 7.60 8.12
C ASN A 474 30.06 7.47 9.12
N ILE A 475 30.58 6.25 9.37
CA ILE A 475 31.69 6.03 10.32
C ILE A 475 33.00 6.52 9.70
N LYS A 476 33.67 7.42 10.42
CA LYS A 476 34.93 8.01 9.98
C LYS A 476 36.09 7.06 10.24
N ASP A 477 37.16 7.22 9.46
CA ASP A 477 38.34 6.35 9.60
C ASP A 477 39.08 6.58 10.92
N GLU A 478 38.95 7.76 11.53
CA GLU A 478 39.48 8.04 12.87
C GLU A 478 38.81 7.15 13.94
N GLU A 479 37.48 6.97 13.88
CA GLU A 479 36.74 6.11 14.80
C GLU A 479 37.18 4.65 14.67
N VAL A 480 37.46 4.21 13.44
CA VAL A 480 38.00 2.86 13.18
C VAL A 480 39.39 2.69 13.78
N ARG A 481 40.26 3.70 13.63
CA ARG A 481 41.62 3.67 14.20
C ARG A 481 41.61 3.68 15.72
N GLU A 482 40.73 4.43 16.36
CA GLU A 482 40.57 4.42 17.81
C GLU A 482 40.15 3.03 18.31
N GLU A 483 39.20 2.41 17.64
CA GLU A 483 38.71 1.08 18.01
C GLU A 483 39.74 -0.02 17.74
N GLU A 484 40.48 0.06 16.64
CA GLU A 484 41.62 -0.81 16.36
C GLU A 484 42.68 -0.73 17.48
N ARG A 485 42.99 0.48 17.97
CA ARG A 485 43.90 0.69 19.11
C ARG A 485 43.38 0.02 20.37
N ARG A 486 42.07 0.11 20.63
CA ARG A 486 41.41 -0.54 21.78
C ARG A 486 41.58 -2.06 21.70
N LEU A 487 41.28 -2.66 20.55
CA LEU A 487 41.40 -4.10 20.31
C LEU A 487 42.84 -4.60 20.43
N LEU A 488 43.82 -3.84 19.91
CA LEU A 488 45.25 -4.12 20.11
C LEU A 488 45.61 -4.19 21.60
N GLY A 489 45.08 -3.27 22.40
CA GLY A 489 45.27 -3.25 23.85
C GLY A 489 44.71 -4.48 24.58
N GLU A 490 43.67 -5.11 24.04
CA GLU A 490 43.06 -6.32 24.61
C GLU A 490 43.89 -7.58 24.31
N ILE A 491 44.38 -7.70 23.07
CA ILE A 491 45.17 -8.87 22.62
C ILE A 491 46.62 -8.83 23.11
N THR A 492 47.16 -7.62 23.34
CA THR A 492 48.51 -7.45 23.86
C THR A 492 48.51 -7.64 25.37
N GLY A 493 49.24 -8.65 25.86
CA GLY A 493 49.44 -8.83 27.29
C GLY A 493 50.50 -7.86 27.83
N LYS A 494 50.34 -7.44 29.09
CA LYS A 494 51.28 -6.52 29.79
C LYS A 494 52.21 -7.25 30.76
N LYS A 495 52.22 -8.59 30.74
CA LYS A 495 52.96 -9.40 31.72
C LYS A 495 54.40 -9.66 31.28
N ILE A 496 54.62 -9.89 29.99
CA ILE A 496 55.93 -10.25 29.45
C ILE A 496 56.64 -9.03 28.81
N PHE A 497 55.88 -8.20 28.08
CA PHE A 497 56.42 -7.06 27.33
C PHE A 497 55.87 -5.72 27.85
N SER A 498 56.70 -4.67 27.75
CA SER A 498 56.22 -3.28 27.78
C SER A 498 55.70 -2.93 26.38
N VAL A 499 54.39 -2.74 26.26
CA VAL A 499 53.71 -2.59 24.96
C VAL A 499 53.62 -1.12 24.57
N TYR A 500 54.03 -0.80 23.34
CA TYR A 500 53.96 0.54 22.75
C TYR A 500 53.18 0.48 21.44
N ILE A 501 51.95 1.01 21.45
CA ILE A 501 51.05 0.98 20.29
C ILE A 501 51.11 2.32 19.56
N TRP A 502 51.53 2.28 18.30
CA TRP A 502 51.69 3.44 17.41
C TRP A 502 52.40 4.62 18.10
N PRO A 503 53.64 4.43 18.58
CA PRO A 503 54.46 5.54 19.07
C PRO A 503 54.64 6.59 17.98
N SER A 504 54.62 7.88 18.34
CA SER A 504 54.77 8.99 17.40
C SER A 504 56.23 9.20 16.99
N SER A 505 57.18 8.77 17.83
CA SER A 505 58.60 8.84 17.55
C SER A 505 59.40 7.73 18.22
N THR A 506 60.63 7.51 17.77
CA THR A 506 61.55 6.56 18.40
C THR A 506 61.93 6.94 19.84
N SER A 507 61.73 8.20 20.24
CA SER A 507 61.97 8.68 21.62
C SER A 507 60.94 8.14 22.62
N ASP A 508 59.74 7.80 22.15
CA ASP A 508 58.61 7.35 22.99
C ASP A 508 58.84 5.96 23.60
N VAL A 509 59.77 5.20 23.00
CA VAL A 509 60.15 3.86 23.44
C VAL A 509 61.47 3.96 24.22
N PRO A 510 61.51 3.68 25.54
CA PRO A 510 62.73 3.72 26.34
C PRO A 510 63.84 2.80 25.82
N ASP A 511 65.09 3.08 26.16
CA ASP A 511 66.22 2.19 25.92
C ASP A 511 66.72 1.66 27.26
N ASP A 512 66.11 0.55 27.70
CA ASP A 512 66.38 -0.12 28.97
C ASP A 512 66.34 -1.66 28.77
N MET A 513 66.66 -2.43 29.81
CA MET A 513 66.72 -3.89 29.73
C MET A 513 65.35 -4.60 29.65
N LYS A 514 64.22 -3.88 29.76
CA LYS A 514 62.88 -4.51 29.69
C LYS A 514 62.57 -4.89 28.26
N LEU A 515 61.96 -6.07 28.04
CA LEU A 515 61.47 -6.46 26.73
C LEU A 515 60.31 -5.57 26.30
N LYS A 516 60.33 -5.11 25.05
CA LYS A 516 59.38 -4.15 24.49
C LYS A 516 58.68 -4.77 23.30
N LEU A 517 57.36 -4.65 23.26
CA LEU A 517 56.54 -5.02 22.11
C LEU A 517 56.09 -3.72 21.46
N VAL A 518 56.68 -3.35 20.33
CA VAL A 518 56.36 -2.15 19.58
C VAL A 518 55.45 -2.52 18.42
N ILE A 519 54.30 -1.86 18.33
CA ILE A 519 53.39 -1.95 17.19
C ILE A 519 53.52 -0.63 16.44
N PRO A 520 54.38 -0.54 15.41
CA PRO A 520 54.59 0.71 14.69
C PRO A 520 53.36 1.03 13.82
N GLY A 521 53.21 2.30 13.43
CA GLY A 521 52.18 2.70 12.47
C GLY A 521 52.48 2.22 11.04
N ASN A 522 53.76 1.99 10.73
CA ASN A 522 54.26 1.42 9.48
C ASN A 522 55.39 0.44 9.78
N ALA A 523 55.36 -0.75 9.16
CA ALA A 523 56.39 -1.77 9.32
C ALA A 523 57.79 -1.29 8.89
N GLU A 524 57.89 -0.33 7.96
CA GLU A 524 59.17 0.25 7.51
C GLU A 524 59.92 1.00 8.63
N GLU A 525 59.19 1.49 9.65
CA GLU A 525 59.78 2.22 10.76
C GLU A 525 60.54 1.31 11.74
N CYS A 526 60.34 -0.02 11.69
CA CYS A 526 60.93 -0.97 12.65
C CYS A 526 62.46 -0.82 12.74
N SER A 527 63.14 -0.63 11.61
CA SER A 527 64.59 -0.44 11.56
C SER A 527 65.03 0.81 12.33
N SER A 528 64.30 1.92 12.17
CA SER A 528 64.59 3.17 12.88
C SER A 528 64.35 3.04 14.38
N PHE A 529 63.27 2.38 14.78
CA PHE A 529 63.00 2.07 16.19
C PHE A 529 64.03 1.11 16.79
N LEU A 530 64.57 0.18 16.01
CA LEU A 530 65.62 -0.74 16.45
C LEU A 530 66.96 -0.03 16.65
N GLU A 531 67.31 0.90 15.76
CA GLU A 531 68.61 1.56 15.76
C GLU A 531 68.69 2.76 16.70
N TYR A 532 67.61 3.54 16.85
CA TYR A 532 67.65 4.85 17.52
C TYR A 532 66.56 5.05 18.58
N LYS A 533 66.89 5.87 19.59
CA LYS A 533 65.97 6.51 20.53
C LYS A 533 66.13 8.03 20.39
N GLY A 534 65.23 8.66 19.65
CA GLY A 534 65.43 10.02 19.17
C GLY A 534 66.65 10.07 18.26
N GLU A 535 67.62 10.93 18.59
CA GLU A 535 68.88 11.04 17.83
C GLU A 535 69.98 10.11 18.33
N ASN A 536 69.77 9.40 19.45
CA ASN A 536 70.80 8.57 20.08
C ASN A 536 70.69 7.10 19.64
N PRO A 537 71.80 6.44 19.23
CA PRO A 537 71.80 5.00 18.97
C PRO A 537 71.42 4.18 20.20
N ARG A 538 70.62 3.12 20.02
CA ARG A 538 70.20 2.22 21.10
C ARG A 538 71.28 1.25 21.52
N VAL A 539 71.39 1.02 22.82
CA VAL A 539 72.27 0.01 23.42
C VAL A 539 71.54 -1.33 23.51
N TYR A 540 70.28 -1.35 23.97
CA TYR A 540 69.53 -2.59 24.24
C TYR A 540 68.66 -3.05 23.06
N ARG A 541 69.26 -3.12 21.86
CA ARG A 541 68.55 -3.44 20.60
C ARG A 541 67.81 -4.77 20.62
N ASN A 542 68.39 -5.77 21.30
CA ASN A 542 67.82 -7.12 21.46
C ASN A 542 66.57 -7.16 22.36
N THR A 543 66.18 -6.04 22.99
CA THR A 543 64.94 -5.94 23.78
C THR A 543 63.73 -5.52 22.95
N MET A 544 63.93 -5.15 21.68
CA MET A 544 62.89 -4.65 20.79
C MET A 544 62.25 -5.79 20.01
N ILE A 545 60.96 -6.02 20.18
CA ILE A 545 60.17 -6.96 19.39
C ILE A 545 59.08 -6.16 18.72
N PHE A 546 58.87 -6.38 17.42
CA PHE A 546 57.85 -5.66 16.66
C PHE A 546 56.70 -6.59 16.31
N LEU A 547 55.47 -6.10 16.42
CA LEU A 547 54.28 -6.76 15.90
C LEU A 547 53.67 -5.86 14.82
N VAL A 548 53.60 -6.36 13.60
CA VAL A 548 53.22 -5.58 12.42
C VAL A 548 51.99 -6.15 11.73
N GLU A 549 51.32 -5.29 10.96
CA GLU A 549 50.16 -5.63 10.15
C GLU A 549 50.53 -6.61 9.01
N ASP A 550 49.60 -7.49 8.66
CA ASP A 550 49.57 -8.23 7.40
C ASP A 550 48.48 -7.65 6.50
N ASP A 551 48.90 -6.88 5.49
CA ASP A 551 48.03 -6.08 4.62
C ASP A 551 46.87 -6.86 4.00
N ALA A 552 47.02 -8.19 3.82
CA ALA A 552 45.99 -9.07 3.30
C ALA A 552 44.67 -9.05 4.09
N HIS A 553 44.70 -8.68 5.39
CA HIS A 553 43.53 -8.73 6.28
C HIS A 553 42.99 -7.34 6.68
N ARG A 554 43.60 -6.26 6.18
CA ARG A 554 43.25 -4.88 6.56
C ARG A 554 41.78 -4.56 6.26
N HIS A 555 41.32 -4.85 5.04
CA HIS A 555 39.95 -4.54 4.62
C HIS A 555 38.92 -5.29 5.46
N GLN A 556 39.18 -6.55 5.81
CA GLN A 556 38.30 -7.37 6.63
C GLN A 556 38.14 -6.80 8.05
N LEU A 557 39.23 -6.36 8.68
CA LEU A 557 39.15 -5.75 10.01
C LEU A 557 38.42 -4.41 9.97
N VAL A 558 38.71 -3.56 8.98
CA VAL A 558 38.05 -2.25 8.83
C VAL A 558 36.54 -2.44 8.64
N ASP A 559 36.13 -3.37 7.77
CA ASP A 559 34.72 -3.67 7.54
C ASP A 559 34.04 -4.21 8.80
N HIS A 560 34.71 -5.11 9.52
CA HIS A 560 34.24 -5.67 10.79
C HIS A 560 34.02 -4.59 11.85
N ILE A 561 35.01 -3.71 12.07
CA ILE A 561 34.93 -2.60 13.03
C ILE A 561 33.80 -1.63 12.64
N LYS A 562 33.74 -1.21 11.37
CA LYS A 562 32.67 -0.30 10.89
C LYS A 562 31.29 -0.95 11.08
N THR A 563 31.16 -2.24 10.80
CA THR A 563 29.88 -2.95 10.98
C THR A 563 29.48 -3.01 12.45
N ARG A 564 30.40 -3.35 13.37
CA ARG A 564 30.09 -3.38 14.81
C ARG A 564 29.76 -2.01 15.37
N LEU A 565 30.55 -0.99 15.04
CA LEU A 565 30.28 0.39 15.45
C LEU A 565 28.93 0.88 14.91
N ALA A 566 28.54 0.49 13.70
CA ALA A 566 27.23 0.82 13.15
C ALA A 566 26.09 0.20 13.96
N TRP A 567 26.19 -1.08 14.35
CA TRP A 567 25.21 -1.73 15.24
C TRP A 567 25.16 -1.08 16.62
N MET A 568 26.29 -0.72 17.22
CA MET A 568 26.33 0.02 18.50
C MET A 568 25.70 1.41 18.36
N ALA A 569 25.87 2.07 17.22
CA ALA A 569 25.23 3.33 16.90
C ALA A 569 23.72 3.18 16.66
N VAL A 570 23.22 1.99 16.28
CA VAL A 570 21.78 1.67 16.28
C VAL A 570 21.26 1.51 17.70
N GLU A 571 21.94 0.73 18.54
CA GLU A 571 21.52 0.48 19.92
C GLU A 571 21.43 1.76 20.76
N SER A 572 22.34 2.71 20.53
CA SER A 572 22.42 3.97 21.29
C SER A 572 21.50 5.08 20.76
N ASP A 573 20.88 4.91 19.59
CA ASP A 573 20.06 5.94 18.96
C ASP A 573 18.64 5.97 19.53
N ARG A 574 18.37 6.97 20.38
CA ARG A 574 17.08 7.14 21.04
C ARG A 574 15.96 7.66 20.13
N GLN A 575 16.29 8.09 18.91
CA GLN A 575 15.28 8.51 17.93
C GLN A 575 14.67 7.31 17.19
N LEU A 576 15.35 6.16 17.18
CA LEU A 576 14.85 4.93 16.58
C LEU A 576 13.85 4.25 17.52
N SER A 577 12.61 4.13 17.05
CA SER A 577 11.56 3.37 17.74
C SER A 577 11.66 1.88 17.35
N LEU A 578 12.57 1.15 18.00
CA LEU A 578 12.77 -0.29 17.77
C LEU A 578 11.78 -1.13 18.58
N THR A 579 11.27 -2.21 17.98
CA THR A 579 10.47 -3.23 18.67
C THR A 579 11.32 -4.02 19.67
N ASP A 580 10.70 -4.73 20.61
CA ASP A 580 11.45 -5.54 21.59
C ASP A 580 12.19 -6.71 20.94
N GLU A 581 11.68 -7.24 19.83
CA GLU A 581 12.35 -8.25 19.02
C GLU A 581 13.57 -7.66 18.31
N GLN A 582 13.44 -6.50 17.67
CA GLN A 582 14.55 -5.79 17.04
C GLN A 582 15.65 -5.41 18.04
N LYS A 583 15.29 -4.98 19.26
CA LYS A 583 16.27 -4.70 20.32
C LYS A 583 17.05 -5.95 20.72
N ARG A 584 16.42 -7.13 20.73
CA ARG A 584 17.11 -8.40 20.99
C ARG A 584 18.05 -8.74 19.84
N GLU A 585 17.58 -8.64 18.59
CA GLU A 585 18.39 -8.88 17.41
C GLU A 585 19.65 -8.00 17.37
N VAL A 586 19.50 -6.69 17.61
CA VAL A 586 20.63 -5.74 17.69
C VAL A 586 21.65 -6.20 18.73
N LYS A 587 21.20 -6.56 19.93
CA LYS A 587 22.08 -7.02 21.02
C LYS A 587 22.81 -8.32 20.66
N ASP A 588 22.11 -9.26 20.05
CA ASP A 588 22.69 -10.55 19.64
C ASP A 588 23.73 -10.35 18.53
N LYS A 589 23.47 -9.45 17.57
CA LYS A 589 24.43 -9.07 16.52
C LYS A 589 25.68 -8.40 17.09
N ILE A 590 25.52 -7.43 18.00
CA ILE A 590 26.66 -6.77 18.67
C ILE A 590 27.49 -7.81 19.42
N LYS A 591 26.84 -8.71 20.17
CA LYS A 591 27.51 -9.76 20.93
C LYS A 591 28.28 -10.72 20.03
N ALA A 592 27.70 -11.15 18.91
CA ALA A 592 28.35 -12.01 17.94
C ALA A 592 29.60 -11.34 17.33
N LEU A 593 29.46 -10.10 16.86
CA LEU A 593 30.60 -9.33 16.28
C LEU A 593 31.70 -9.09 17.32
N THR A 594 31.33 -8.82 18.57
CA THR A 594 32.30 -8.63 19.67
C THR A 594 33.08 -9.91 19.97
N ALA A 595 32.44 -11.09 19.84
CA ALA A 595 33.12 -12.37 20.01
C ALA A 595 34.17 -12.63 18.92
N GLU A 596 33.98 -12.09 17.72
CA GLU A 596 34.91 -12.19 16.59
C GLU A 596 36.05 -11.15 16.62
N ASP A 597 35.92 -10.06 17.37
CA ASP A 597 36.88 -8.94 17.42
C ASP A 597 38.32 -9.42 17.56
N ARG A 598 38.55 -10.32 18.52
CA ARG A 598 39.88 -10.88 18.82
C ARG A 598 40.46 -11.65 17.65
N GLU A 599 39.66 -12.44 16.96
CA GLU A 599 40.11 -13.22 15.81
C GLU A 599 40.53 -12.28 14.68
N LYS A 600 39.68 -11.30 14.35
CA LYS A 600 39.93 -10.34 13.26
C LYS A 600 41.18 -9.51 13.51
N ILE A 601 41.35 -8.96 14.71
CA ILE A 601 42.54 -8.15 15.04
C ILE A 601 43.82 -9.00 15.05
N ARG A 602 43.73 -10.27 15.50
CA ARG A 602 44.88 -11.18 15.49
C ARG A 602 45.26 -11.64 14.08
N ASN A 603 44.30 -11.78 13.17
CA ASN A 603 44.60 -12.10 11.77
C ASN A 603 45.38 -10.96 11.09
N LEU A 604 45.09 -9.70 11.43
CA LEU A 604 45.85 -8.55 10.96
C LEU A 604 47.23 -8.47 11.64
N TYR A 605 47.27 -8.54 12.98
CA TYR A 605 48.51 -8.41 13.76
C TYR A 605 49.05 -9.78 14.18
N ARG A 606 49.69 -10.47 13.23
CA ARG A 606 50.28 -11.81 13.42
C ARG A 606 51.77 -11.92 13.09
N ILE A 607 52.32 -10.92 12.41
CA ILE A 607 53.71 -10.94 11.97
C ILE A 607 54.57 -10.27 13.04
N VAL A 608 55.57 -11.01 13.52
CA VAL A 608 56.48 -10.59 14.56
C VAL A 608 57.86 -10.43 13.95
N LEU A 609 58.49 -9.28 14.15
CA LEU A 609 59.88 -9.04 13.72
C LEU A 609 60.78 -8.98 14.95
N VAL A 610 61.84 -9.78 14.92
CA VAL A 610 62.76 -9.93 16.05
C VAL A 610 64.20 -9.61 15.61
N PRO A 611 65.03 -8.97 16.46
CA PRO A 611 66.40 -8.62 16.11
C PRO A 611 67.24 -9.88 15.88
N SER A 612 67.90 -9.98 14.73
CA SER A 612 68.74 -11.13 14.35
C SER A 612 70.11 -10.66 13.87
N SER A 613 71.15 -11.38 14.29
CA SER A 613 72.56 -11.06 13.96
C SER A 613 72.90 -11.26 12.49
N ARG A 614 72.03 -11.93 11.71
CA ARG A 614 72.27 -12.27 10.29
C ARG A 614 71.56 -11.34 9.31
N SER A 615 70.36 -10.85 9.64
CA SER A 615 69.48 -10.11 8.71
C SER A 615 68.93 -8.79 9.28
N GLY A 616 69.37 -8.35 10.45
CA GLY A 616 68.83 -7.18 11.15
C GLY A 616 67.52 -7.50 11.86
N LEU A 617 66.47 -7.79 11.10
CA LEU A 617 65.17 -8.27 11.58
C LEU A 617 64.83 -9.62 10.95
N GLU A 618 64.36 -10.56 11.76
CA GLU A 618 63.87 -11.87 11.34
C GLU A 618 62.35 -11.93 11.50
N ARG A 619 61.65 -12.48 10.50
CA ARG A 619 60.19 -12.53 10.44
C ARG A 619 59.67 -13.86 10.99
N LEU A 620 58.80 -13.77 11.98
CA LEU A 620 58.08 -14.89 12.58
C LEU A 620 56.57 -14.69 12.36
N ASP A 621 55.89 -15.72 11.86
CA ASP A 621 54.43 -15.73 11.74
C ASP A 621 53.83 -16.47 12.94
N LEU A 622 52.97 -15.81 13.70
CA LEU A 622 52.27 -16.44 14.83
C LEU A 622 51.27 -17.50 14.36
N GLY A 623 50.83 -17.45 13.11
CA GLY A 623 49.80 -18.31 12.55
C GLY A 623 48.40 -17.78 12.85
N MET A 624 47.38 -18.43 12.27
CA MET A 624 45.98 -18.09 12.57
C MET A 624 45.59 -18.62 13.95
N PRO A 625 44.88 -17.83 14.78
CA PRO A 625 44.38 -18.29 16.06
C PRO A 625 43.41 -19.46 15.87
N THR A 626 43.57 -20.52 16.68
CA THR A 626 42.56 -21.60 16.76
C THR A 626 41.34 -21.11 17.54
N TYR A 627 40.15 -21.40 17.03
CA TYR A 627 38.87 -20.99 17.62
C TYR A 627 38.78 -21.43 19.09
N GLY A 628 38.60 -20.48 20.01
CA GLY A 628 38.47 -20.73 21.45
C GLY A 628 39.76 -20.70 22.28
N ALA A 629 40.93 -20.44 21.70
CA ALA A 629 42.19 -20.30 22.45
C ALA A 629 42.35 -18.88 23.06
N ASP A 630 42.21 -18.75 24.38
CA ASP A 630 42.41 -17.50 25.13
C ASP A 630 43.90 -17.23 25.44
N ILE A 631 44.78 -17.39 24.44
CA ILE A 631 46.20 -17.07 24.62
C ILE A 631 46.45 -15.64 24.14
N LYS A 632 47.04 -14.81 25.00
CA LYS A 632 47.47 -13.45 24.64
C LYS A 632 48.72 -13.50 23.78
N VAL A 633 48.88 -12.50 22.91
CA VAL A 633 49.97 -12.45 21.92
C VAL A 633 51.35 -12.48 22.60
N ASP A 634 51.48 -11.94 23.81
CA ASP A 634 52.74 -11.94 24.55
C ASP A 634 53.24 -13.35 24.92
N TYR A 635 52.32 -14.27 25.25
CA TYR A 635 52.67 -15.66 25.54
C TYR A 635 53.04 -16.47 24.29
N GLU A 636 52.39 -16.19 23.16
CA GLU A 636 52.71 -16.86 21.89
C GLU A 636 54.01 -16.37 21.27
N ILE A 637 54.28 -15.07 21.36
CA ILE A 637 55.59 -14.53 20.98
C ILE A 637 56.67 -15.21 21.82
N LYS A 638 56.48 -15.29 23.14
CA LYS A 638 57.45 -15.94 24.04
C LYS A 638 57.66 -17.43 23.75
N SER A 639 56.66 -18.16 23.25
CA SER A 639 56.82 -19.59 22.94
C SER A 639 57.56 -19.85 21.63
N LYS A 640 57.61 -18.87 20.72
CA LYS A 640 58.32 -18.95 19.44
C LYS A 640 59.70 -18.27 19.45
N LEU A 641 59.97 -17.39 20.41
CA LEU A 641 61.28 -16.82 20.75
C LEU A 641 62.11 -17.80 21.58
#